data_AF-A0A519N861-F1
#
_entry.id   AF-A0A519N861-F1
#
_cell.length_a   1.000
_cell.length_b   1.000
_cell.length_c   1.000
_cell.angle_alpha   90.00
_cell.angle_beta   90.00
_cell.angle_gamma   90.00
#
_symmetry.space_group_name_H-M   'P 1'
#
loop_
_entity.id
_entity.type
_entity.pdbx_description
1 polymer ?
#
loop_
_entity_poly.entity_id
_entity_poly.type
_entity_poly.pdbx_seq_one_letter_code
_entity_poly.pdbx_strand_id
1 'polypeptide(L)'
;MTMKRMLQLLILFGYTAFSQVGVNTTSPNAQLDIRSTNQANPTNTDGILIPKVDAFPAINPTSAQNGMLVFLTTVAGANQPGFYYWENATASWKGISNPSGADADFYEVGSTIAPNNINDAMYHSGDVGIGKTTAATKLDVEETSNSKAIAVSFTHSNPGGISQVLRNTINSGSLATGVMTATDNRVTVGNSVQGVGVSNILSGTSNDETMGVRNALTQTGTGIKVGVSNTFSGTGTGQLYGIRNTFSSPSTTVQMGVFNTFSGLPVGATYGINNIIADSGNGIKVGVRDSISNSGSGDHFGVRNLFSGIGSGDRYGVYAKYMGAGSGNIYNNYSEIRNSGDGNFYSNYNQIDGSGSGTHMGTMSEIMGNGTGDQYGVYNSLTVFTPANSTHTGTHNYLGGSSGGAHYGTYNWLSGDGTGTQYGTYNYLNNTGAGLKYGSYNRIQANIGTDVQYGVYSDVSKLNSFSGYFLGRFSIGTNATNNYILPASRGTANQIMQTDAAGNVNWVSPNGLGGWALTGNSGTSPTVNFIGTTDNQPLHFRVFNVTAGRVENAGSNTALGYNSLGQMAAATTSNTAFGNSALRGSTTLANNTGTSNNALGYQSLFNVASGSSNSAFGIATLYGNATGSSNIAIGNYALFRTTAGSGGVAIGNLSMYWYSGPAGVFSNTNTALGTYAMLGEHFGSGIGPNNNGLRNTATGYEALQAISSGNDNTVLGFRGMYSNGSGSFNSAFGSEALYDNTIGADNVALGKNALRSNVAGSKTVALGRSAMEYANSATAAFDTFNTAVGFEALRGSTTAAANTGYGVTAVGSMSMRVNSAGNRNSGFGCRSLSSNTNGVRNTAVGFGAAESISSGYFNTALGAFAYSTGNFDNSVAIGDASAVTASNQIRLGDAGVMSIGGSVGWTTVSDARFKTDVKADVVGLDFIQKLRPVTYRLNPDAIATHLKTPENLRKPESEALKAEQLQTGFIAQEVEAAAKASGFEFSGIDRPKNANDFYGLRYAEFVVPLVKAIQEQQQIIETEKAKNAVLEQKVSDMEVRLQAIEAKIKG
;
A
#
# COMPACT_ATOMS: atom_id res chain seq x y z
N MET A 1 -108.15 6.46 25.48
CA MET A 1 -108.41 6.14 26.89
C MET A 1 -107.81 7.27 27.73
N THR A 2 -108.70 8.07 28.35
CA THR A 2 -108.54 8.92 29.56
C THR A 2 -107.29 9.81 29.84
N MET A 3 -107.62 11.11 30.02
CA MET A 3 -106.99 12.19 30.81
C MET A 3 -105.77 12.94 30.24
N LYS A 4 -105.61 14.27 30.41
CA LYS A 4 -106.49 15.46 30.52
C LYS A 4 -105.53 16.67 30.63
N ARG A 5 -105.71 17.67 29.75
CA ARG A 5 -105.55 19.14 29.90
C ARG A 5 -104.63 19.76 30.97
N MET A 6 -103.79 20.71 30.51
CA MET A 6 -103.55 22.10 31.01
C MET A 6 -102.22 22.57 30.38
N LEU A 7 -101.91 23.82 30.08
CA LEU A 7 -102.57 25.12 29.99
C LEU A 7 -101.44 26.06 29.49
N GLN A 8 -101.75 27.02 28.62
CA GLN A 8 -100.81 28.10 28.27
C GLN A 8 -100.43 28.89 29.53
N LEU A 9 -99.13 28.89 29.90
CA LEU A 9 -98.35 29.99 30.48
C LEU A 9 -97.06 29.41 31.11
N LEU A 10 -95.90 29.57 30.45
CA LEU A 10 -94.59 29.78 31.09
C LEU A 10 -93.54 29.95 29.99
N ILE A 11 -93.34 31.21 29.60
CA ILE A 11 -92.17 31.69 28.87
C ILE A 11 -91.01 31.64 29.88
N LEU A 12 -90.19 30.58 29.80
CA LEU A 12 -88.96 30.41 30.58
C LEU A 12 -87.82 29.99 29.64
N PHE A 13 -86.82 30.87 29.57
CA PHE A 13 -85.41 30.66 29.19
C PHE A 13 -85.06 29.33 28.48
N GLY A 14 -84.94 29.38 27.14
CA GLY A 14 -84.23 28.35 26.38
C GLY A 14 -82.72 28.61 26.40
N TYR A 15 -81.97 27.79 27.13
CA TYR A 15 -80.54 27.59 26.87
C TYR A 15 -80.40 26.81 25.55
N THR A 16 -79.50 27.25 24.68
CA THR A 16 -79.04 26.48 23.53
C THR A 16 -78.06 25.40 24.02
N ALA A 17 -78.42 24.12 23.83
CA ALA A 17 -77.46 23.01 23.93
C ALA A 17 -77.24 22.46 22.51
N PHE A 18 -76.00 22.49 22.02
CA PHE A 18 -75.62 21.78 20.79
C PHE A 18 -75.46 20.29 21.15
N SER A 19 -76.36 19.41 20.68
CA SER A 19 -76.15 17.96 20.80
C SER A 19 -75.49 17.40 19.55
N GLN A 20 -74.34 16.74 19.71
CA GLN A 20 -73.79 15.85 18.68
C GLN A 20 -74.68 14.60 18.56
N VAL A 21 -74.90 14.08 17.35
CA VAL A 21 -75.70 12.87 17.12
C VAL A 21 -74.76 11.66 17.03
N GLY A 22 -74.77 10.81 18.05
CA GLY A 22 -74.08 9.52 18.03
C GLY A 22 -75.06 8.39 17.69
N VAL A 23 -74.69 7.51 16.75
CA VAL A 23 -75.38 6.23 16.54
C VAL A 23 -74.42 5.12 16.93
N ASN A 24 -74.80 4.33 17.95
CA ASN A 24 -73.94 3.33 18.60
C ASN A 24 -72.68 3.87 19.29
N THR A 25 -72.68 5.16 19.69
CA THR A 25 -71.67 5.76 20.56
C THR A 25 -72.29 6.76 21.52
N THR A 26 -71.90 6.75 22.79
CA THR A 26 -72.35 7.71 23.81
C THR A 26 -71.38 8.89 23.98
N SER A 27 -70.30 8.93 23.20
CA SER A 27 -69.34 10.04 23.14
C SER A 27 -68.95 10.27 21.68
N PRO A 28 -69.82 10.92 20.89
CA PRO A 28 -69.57 11.18 19.48
C PRO A 28 -68.40 12.16 19.31
N ASN A 29 -67.39 11.75 18.53
CA ASN A 29 -66.20 12.57 18.28
C ASN A 29 -66.41 13.60 17.14
N ALA A 30 -67.51 13.48 16.39
CA ALA A 30 -67.89 14.37 15.30
C ALA A 30 -69.39 14.77 15.44
N GLN A 31 -69.86 15.74 14.65
CA GLN A 31 -71.27 16.17 14.69
C GLN A 31 -72.27 15.04 14.37
N LEU A 32 -71.87 14.09 13.53
CA LEU A 32 -72.51 12.79 13.33
C LEU A 32 -71.42 11.71 13.41
N ASP A 33 -71.46 10.86 14.44
CA ASP A 33 -70.52 9.75 14.64
C ASP A 33 -71.31 8.43 14.66
N ILE A 34 -71.08 7.58 13.66
CA ILE A 34 -71.76 6.30 13.50
C ILE A 34 -70.71 5.19 13.66
N ARG A 35 -70.86 4.36 14.68
CA ARG A 35 -69.97 3.20 14.92
C ARG A 35 -70.68 1.89 14.56
N SER A 36 -69.94 0.94 14.02
CA SER A 36 -70.41 -0.45 13.88
C SER A 36 -70.74 -1.03 15.27
N THR A 37 -71.63 -2.03 15.33
CA THR A 37 -71.97 -2.71 16.60
C THR A 37 -70.74 -3.30 17.31
N ASN A 38 -69.72 -3.71 16.55
CA ASN A 38 -68.38 -4.03 17.06
C ASN A 38 -67.32 -3.57 16.05
N GLN A 39 -66.34 -2.77 16.48
CA GLN A 39 -65.30 -2.26 15.58
C GLN A 39 -64.22 -3.30 15.24
N ALA A 40 -63.98 -4.27 16.12
CA ALA A 40 -63.03 -5.35 15.88
C ALA A 40 -63.61 -6.48 15.02
N ASN A 41 -64.93 -6.70 15.07
CA ASN A 41 -65.66 -7.74 14.32
C ASN A 41 -67.06 -7.23 13.91
N PRO A 42 -67.22 -6.38 12.89
CA PRO A 42 -68.51 -5.85 12.50
C PRO A 42 -69.45 -6.97 12.01
N THR A 43 -70.74 -6.87 12.33
CA THR A 43 -71.77 -7.74 11.77
C THR A 43 -71.95 -7.47 10.28
N ASN A 44 -72.49 -8.43 9.52
CA ASN A 44 -72.75 -8.26 8.09
C ASN A 44 -73.84 -7.20 7.78
N THR A 45 -74.49 -6.65 8.80
CA THR A 45 -75.43 -5.53 8.70
C THR A 45 -74.84 -4.18 9.13
N ASP A 46 -73.61 -4.16 9.65
CA ASP A 46 -72.95 -2.90 10.04
C ASP A 46 -72.49 -2.13 8.80
N GLY A 47 -73.16 -1.02 8.49
CA GLY A 47 -72.82 -0.12 7.39
C GLY A 47 -73.81 1.03 7.27
N ILE A 48 -73.51 2.01 6.42
CA ILE A 48 -74.43 3.10 6.05
C ILE A 48 -74.88 2.91 4.61
N LEU A 49 -76.19 2.82 4.39
CA LEU A 49 -76.75 2.87 3.04
C LEU A 49 -76.95 4.33 2.64
N ILE A 50 -76.04 4.85 1.82
CA ILE A 50 -76.27 6.11 1.10
C ILE A 50 -77.30 5.88 -0.04
N PRO A 51 -77.98 6.93 -0.54
CA PRO A 51 -78.97 6.76 -1.60
C PRO A 51 -78.38 6.03 -2.82
N LYS A 52 -78.99 4.89 -3.16
CA LYS A 52 -78.71 4.14 -4.38
C LYS A 52 -79.57 4.69 -5.51
N VAL A 53 -78.94 4.98 -6.64
CA VAL A 53 -79.62 5.50 -7.83
C VAL A 53 -79.29 4.61 -9.03
N ASP A 54 -80.30 4.23 -9.81
CA ASP A 54 -80.06 3.44 -11.02
C ASP A 54 -79.54 4.31 -12.18
N ALA A 55 -79.82 5.62 -12.14
CA ALA A 55 -79.29 6.63 -13.05
C ALA A 55 -79.12 7.98 -12.32
N PHE A 56 -78.21 8.82 -12.80
CA PHE A 56 -78.07 10.18 -12.27
C PHE A 56 -79.31 11.05 -12.59
N PRO A 57 -79.62 12.07 -11.76
CA PRO A 57 -80.74 12.97 -12.02
C PRO A 57 -80.64 13.62 -13.40
N ALA A 58 -81.75 13.64 -14.15
CA ALA A 58 -81.79 14.26 -15.48
C ALA A 58 -81.53 15.78 -15.45
N ILE A 59 -81.76 16.42 -14.30
CA ILE A 59 -81.36 17.80 -14.02
C ILE A 59 -80.20 17.74 -13.04
N ASN A 60 -79.05 18.27 -13.45
CA ASN A 60 -77.85 18.30 -12.64
C ASN A 60 -78.06 19.07 -11.32
N PRO A 61 -77.54 18.59 -10.18
CA PRO A 61 -77.62 19.31 -8.90
C PRO A 61 -76.92 20.67 -8.94
N THR A 62 -77.27 21.58 -8.02
CA THR A 62 -76.70 22.94 -7.98
C THR A 62 -75.51 23.03 -7.02
N SER A 63 -74.93 24.23 -6.86
CA SER A 63 -73.83 24.47 -5.93
C SER A 63 -74.16 24.10 -4.47
N ALA A 64 -75.44 24.19 -4.08
CA ALA A 64 -75.91 23.79 -2.76
C ALA A 64 -75.77 22.28 -2.49
N GLN A 65 -75.65 21.46 -3.53
CA GLN A 65 -75.45 20.00 -3.46
C GLN A 65 -74.02 19.58 -3.84
N ASN A 66 -73.06 20.52 -3.92
CA ASN A 66 -71.67 20.16 -4.19
C ASN A 66 -71.13 19.21 -3.10
N GLY A 67 -70.59 18.07 -3.50
CA GLY A 67 -70.18 16.98 -2.60
C GLY A 67 -71.29 15.97 -2.25
N MET A 68 -72.48 16.07 -2.86
CA MET A 68 -73.55 15.07 -2.70
C MET A 68 -73.07 13.70 -3.20
N LEU A 69 -73.10 12.69 -2.33
CA LEU A 69 -72.64 11.34 -2.62
C LEU A 69 -73.82 10.40 -2.91
N VAL A 70 -73.73 9.64 -4.00
CA VAL A 70 -74.68 8.58 -4.37
C VAL A 70 -73.92 7.32 -4.76
N PHE A 71 -74.58 6.17 -4.65
CA PHE A 71 -74.08 4.93 -5.24
C PHE A 71 -74.87 4.64 -6.52
N LEU A 72 -74.21 4.67 -7.66
CA LEU A 72 -74.80 4.29 -8.93
C LEU A 72 -74.87 2.76 -9.01
N THR A 73 -76.06 2.20 -9.14
CA THR A 73 -76.28 0.73 -9.11
C THR A 73 -76.22 0.06 -10.49
N THR A 74 -76.32 0.82 -11.57
CA THR A 74 -76.27 0.32 -12.96
C THR A 74 -75.33 1.15 -13.83
N VAL A 75 -74.99 0.70 -15.04
CA VAL A 75 -74.17 1.51 -15.96
C VAL A 75 -75.02 2.66 -16.51
N ALA A 76 -74.59 3.90 -16.28
CA ALA A 76 -75.25 5.10 -16.81
C ALA A 76 -74.27 5.90 -17.68
N GLY A 77 -74.38 5.75 -19.01
CA GLY A 77 -73.42 6.32 -19.97
C GLY A 77 -72.04 5.66 -19.85
N ALA A 78 -70.98 6.47 -19.70
CA ALA A 78 -69.60 5.99 -19.50
C ALA A 78 -69.29 5.61 -18.04
N ASN A 79 -70.23 5.80 -17.11
CA ASN A 79 -70.05 5.58 -15.69
C ASN A 79 -70.51 4.17 -15.28
N GLN A 80 -69.63 3.41 -14.65
CA GLN A 80 -69.88 2.06 -14.13
C GLN A 80 -70.54 2.11 -12.74
N PRO A 81 -71.23 1.05 -12.28
CA PRO A 81 -71.76 1.00 -10.92
C PRO A 81 -70.66 1.29 -9.88
N GLY A 82 -70.91 2.19 -8.94
CA GLY A 82 -69.90 2.64 -7.99
C GLY A 82 -70.30 3.90 -7.22
N PHE A 83 -69.38 4.39 -6.38
CA PHE A 83 -69.57 5.64 -5.64
C PHE A 83 -69.25 6.86 -6.50
N TYR A 84 -70.17 7.82 -6.53
CA TYR A 84 -70.02 9.07 -7.24
C TYR A 84 -70.38 10.26 -6.36
N TYR A 85 -69.65 11.36 -6.50
CA TYR A 85 -70.01 12.62 -5.88
C TYR A 85 -70.31 13.70 -6.94
N TRP A 86 -71.20 14.63 -6.60
CA TRP A 86 -71.50 15.78 -7.45
C TRP A 86 -70.43 16.85 -7.30
N GLU A 87 -69.77 17.20 -8.40
CA GLU A 87 -68.81 18.30 -8.45
C GLU A 87 -69.40 19.46 -9.25
N ASN A 88 -69.89 20.47 -8.54
CA ASN A 88 -70.53 21.63 -9.14
C ASN A 88 -69.56 22.47 -9.99
N ALA A 89 -68.27 22.51 -9.63
CA ALA A 89 -67.27 23.26 -10.39
C ALA A 89 -67.12 22.75 -11.83
N THR A 90 -67.32 21.45 -12.06
CA THR A 90 -67.24 20.81 -13.37
C THR A 90 -68.61 20.41 -13.91
N ALA A 91 -69.68 20.71 -13.16
CA ALA A 91 -71.06 20.30 -13.42
C ALA A 91 -71.17 18.81 -13.81
N SER A 92 -70.46 17.94 -13.09
CA SER A 92 -70.37 16.52 -13.43
C SER A 92 -70.37 15.61 -12.20
N TRP A 93 -70.84 14.38 -12.40
CA TRP A 93 -70.71 13.30 -11.43
C TRP A 93 -69.33 12.64 -11.58
N LYS A 94 -68.52 12.69 -10.52
CA LYS A 94 -67.16 12.12 -10.51
C LYS A 94 -67.14 10.80 -9.76
N GLY A 95 -66.64 9.76 -10.43
CA GLY A 95 -66.48 8.43 -9.85
C GLY A 95 -65.28 8.39 -8.92
N ILE A 96 -65.43 7.71 -7.78
CA ILE A 96 -64.34 7.43 -6.85
C ILE A 96 -63.74 6.08 -7.25
N SER A 97 -62.79 6.05 -8.18
CA SER A 97 -62.07 4.83 -8.60
C SER A 97 -60.55 5.04 -8.71
N ASN A 98 -59.81 3.96 -8.40
CA ASN A 98 -58.35 3.87 -8.24
C ASN A 98 -57.64 3.76 -9.62
N PRO A 99 -56.65 4.61 -9.97
CA PRO A 99 -55.98 4.52 -11.27
C PRO A 99 -54.86 3.46 -11.25
N SER A 100 -54.92 2.47 -12.15
CA SER A 100 -53.77 1.61 -12.47
C SER A 100 -53.60 1.56 -13.99
N GLY A 101 -52.39 1.91 -14.45
CA GLY A 101 -52.02 1.91 -15.86
C GLY A 101 -50.88 2.89 -16.19
N ALA A 102 -49.67 2.61 -15.73
CA ALA A 102 -48.44 3.18 -16.28
C ALA A 102 -47.50 2.02 -16.66
N ASP A 103 -46.95 2.08 -17.87
CA ASP A 103 -45.96 1.16 -18.42
C ASP A 103 -44.64 1.25 -17.64
N ALA A 104 -43.99 0.11 -17.36
CA ALA A 104 -42.74 0.05 -16.60
C ALA A 104 -41.81 -1.03 -17.16
N ASP A 105 -40.61 -0.62 -17.59
CA ASP A 105 -39.57 -1.47 -18.21
C ASP A 105 -38.71 -2.25 -17.20
N PHE A 106 -38.81 -1.93 -15.92
CA PHE A 106 -38.05 -2.55 -14.82
C PHE A 106 -39.01 -3.05 -13.74
N TYR A 107 -38.75 -4.27 -13.23
CA TYR A 107 -39.57 -4.91 -12.20
C TYR A 107 -38.75 -5.25 -10.95
N GLU A 108 -39.39 -5.37 -9.79
CA GLU A 108 -38.74 -5.92 -8.59
C GLU A 108 -38.39 -7.40 -8.79
N VAL A 109 -37.17 -7.83 -8.45
CA VAL A 109 -36.65 -9.20 -8.68
C VAL A 109 -37.66 -10.28 -8.26
N GLY A 110 -38.13 -11.06 -9.24
CA GLY A 110 -39.08 -12.15 -9.03
C GLY A 110 -40.57 -11.76 -9.13
N SER A 111 -40.86 -10.52 -9.53
CA SER A 111 -42.24 -10.02 -9.71
C SER A 111 -42.44 -9.31 -11.05
N THR A 112 -43.67 -8.90 -11.35
CA THR A 112 -44.01 -7.98 -12.45
C THR A 112 -44.43 -6.60 -11.92
N ILE A 113 -44.00 -6.26 -10.70
CA ILE A 113 -44.35 -5.02 -10.00
C ILE A 113 -43.27 -3.98 -10.26
N ALA A 114 -43.68 -2.74 -10.57
CA ALA A 114 -42.76 -1.63 -10.75
C ALA A 114 -42.14 -1.24 -9.39
N PRO A 115 -40.82 -1.00 -9.34
CA PRO A 115 -40.13 -0.64 -8.11
C PRO A 115 -40.67 0.67 -7.55
N ASN A 116 -40.87 0.72 -6.23
CA ASN A 116 -41.50 1.87 -5.56
C ASN A 116 -40.55 2.57 -4.56
N ASN A 117 -39.39 1.98 -4.29
CA ASN A 117 -38.38 2.52 -3.40
C ASN A 117 -36.95 2.33 -3.98
N ILE A 118 -36.02 3.18 -3.57
CA ILE A 118 -34.61 3.19 -4.01
C ILE A 118 -33.82 1.96 -3.54
N ASN A 119 -34.37 1.15 -2.64
CA ASN A 119 -33.75 -0.07 -2.12
C ASN A 119 -34.26 -1.36 -2.79
N ASP A 120 -35.18 -1.26 -3.74
CA ASP A 120 -35.74 -2.43 -4.41
C ASP A 120 -34.73 -2.99 -5.41
N ALA A 121 -34.47 -4.29 -5.34
CA ALA A 121 -33.67 -4.96 -6.35
C ALA A 121 -34.47 -5.03 -7.65
N MET A 122 -33.94 -4.50 -8.76
CA MET A 122 -34.63 -4.44 -10.05
C MET A 122 -34.07 -5.46 -11.07
N TYR A 123 -34.92 -5.97 -11.96
CA TYR A 123 -34.51 -6.80 -13.10
C TYR A 123 -35.32 -6.48 -14.38
N HIS A 124 -34.74 -6.85 -15.53
CA HIS A 124 -35.40 -6.85 -16.85
C HIS A 124 -34.96 -8.11 -17.63
N SER A 125 -35.80 -8.59 -18.55
CA SER A 125 -35.49 -9.77 -19.39
C SER A 125 -35.09 -9.42 -20.84
N GLY A 126 -35.41 -8.20 -21.29
CA GLY A 126 -35.12 -7.69 -22.64
C GLY A 126 -33.83 -6.89 -22.75
N ASP A 127 -33.64 -6.18 -23.87
CA ASP A 127 -32.58 -5.18 -24.05
C ASP A 127 -33.08 -3.83 -23.53
N VAL A 128 -32.27 -3.11 -22.74
CA VAL A 128 -32.68 -1.86 -22.10
C VAL A 128 -32.14 -0.66 -22.86
N GLY A 129 -33.06 0.19 -23.32
CA GLY A 129 -32.75 1.49 -23.93
C GLY A 129 -32.98 2.62 -22.92
N ILE A 130 -31.97 3.44 -22.62
CA ILE A 130 -32.13 4.62 -21.76
C ILE A 130 -31.84 5.86 -22.59
N GLY A 131 -32.85 6.72 -22.75
CA GLY A 131 -32.75 7.97 -23.53
C GLY A 131 -32.84 7.79 -25.06
N LYS A 132 -33.17 6.59 -25.53
CA LYS A 132 -33.47 6.26 -26.93
C LYS A 132 -34.67 5.32 -27.03
N THR A 133 -35.27 5.24 -28.21
CA THR A 133 -36.50 4.47 -28.46
C THR A 133 -36.28 3.02 -28.90
N THR A 134 -35.04 2.61 -29.17
CA THR A 134 -34.73 1.22 -29.53
C THR A 134 -33.32 0.87 -29.08
N ALA A 135 -33.19 -0.15 -28.23
CA ALA A 135 -31.90 -0.68 -27.82
C ALA A 135 -31.37 -1.66 -28.87
N ALA A 136 -30.14 -1.49 -29.31
CA ALA A 136 -29.47 -2.40 -30.25
C ALA A 136 -28.65 -3.50 -29.54
N THR A 137 -28.50 -3.39 -28.22
CA THR A 137 -27.76 -4.32 -27.37
C THR A 137 -28.39 -4.36 -25.97
N LYS A 138 -27.97 -5.33 -25.13
CA LYS A 138 -28.55 -5.59 -23.80
C LYS A 138 -28.71 -4.36 -22.88
N LEU A 139 -27.82 -3.37 -23.00
CA LEU A 139 -27.94 -2.06 -22.35
C LEU A 139 -27.39 -0.99 -23.29
N ASP A 140 -28.25 -0.09 -23.75
CA ASP A 140 -27.97 0.91 -24.78
C ASP A 140 -28.47 2.29 -24.30
N VAL A 141 -27.53 3.15 -23.92
CA VAL A 141 -27.82 4.45 -23.29
C VAL A 141 -27.41 5.58 -24.23
N GLU A 142 -28.35 6.47 -24.54
CA GLU A 142 -28.17 7.64 -25.40
C GLU A 142 -28.60 8.90 -24.66
N GLU A 143 -27.74 9.91 -24.61
CA GLU A 143 -28.06 11.22 -24.02
C GLU A 143 -27.82 12.30 -25.06
N THR A 144 -28.91 12.95 -25.49
CA THR A 144 -28.88 13.90 -26.61
C THR A 144 -28.89 15.37 -26.17
N SER A 145 -28.85 15.68 -24.86
CA SER A 145 -28.86 17.05 -24.35
C SER A 145 -27.57 17.39 -23.58
N ASN A 146 -27.01 18.59 -23.85
CA ASN A 146 -25.71 19.03 -23.33
C ASN A 146 -25.69 19.30 -21.80
N SER A 147 -26.73 18.93 -21.06
CA SER A 147 -26.99 19.40 -19.69
C SER A 147 -27.10 18.29 -18.64
N LYS A 148 -26.98 17.00 -19.01
CA LYS A 148 -26.92 15.90 -18.04
C LYS A 148 -25.89 14.85 -18.47
N ALA A 149 -25.01 14.45 -17.56
CA ALA A 149 -24.05 13.38 -17.82
C ALA A 149 -24.70 12.01 -17.56
N ILE A 150 -24.44 11.03 -18.44
CA ILE A 150 -24.67 9.61 -18.12
C ILE A 150 -23.62 9.22 -17.08
N ALA A 151 -24.02 9.13 -15.81
CA ALA A 151 -23.13 8.74 -14.72
C ALA A 151 -23.18 7.22 -14.49
N VAL A 152 -22.21 6.49 -15.04
CA VAL A 152 -21.94 5.09 -14.64
C VAL A 152 -20.85 5.12 -13.58
N SER A 153 -21.23 4.97 -12.32
CA SER A 153 -20.31 4.97 -11.17
C SER A 153 -19.91 3.55 -10.78
N PHE A 154 -18.61 3.25 -10.83
CA PHE A 154 -18.03 2.12 -10.10
C PHE A 154 -17.19 2.67 -8.95
N THR A 155 -17.59 2.42 -7.70
CA THR A 155 -16.89 2.91 -6.52
C THR A 155 -15.76 1.94 -6.12
N HIS A 156 -14.52 2.40 -6.17
CA HIS A 156 -13.35 1.73 -5.57
C HIS A 156 -12.53 2.77 -4.79
N SER A 157 -12.16 2.46 -3.56
CA SER A 157 -11.55 3.40 -2.59
C SER A 157 -10.01 3.50 -2.69
N ASN A 158 -9.49 3.50 -3.94
CA ASN A 158 -8.11 3.83 -4.36
C ASN A 158 -7.02 2.79 -3.97
N PRO A 159 -5.87 2.63 -4.70
CA PRO A 159 -5.37 3.57 -5.71
C PRO A 159 -4.73 3.01 -7.00
N GLY A 160 -4.69 3.87 -8.02
CA GLY A 160 -3.61 3.90 -9.03
C GLY A 160 -3.82 3.06 -10.28
N GLY A 161 -4.55 3.61 -11.26
CA GLY A 161 -4.61 3.07 -12.62
C GLY A 161 -5.82 2.17 -12.83
N ILE A 162 -6.89 2.73 -13.39
CA ILE A 162 -7.98 1.94 -13.94
C ILE A 162 -7.68 1.71 -15.43
N SER A 163 -7.37 0.47 -15.77
CA SER A 163 -7.25 -0.03 -17.14
C SER A 163 -8.39 -1.03 -17.36
N GLN A 164 -9.44 -0.65 -18.08
CA GLN A 164 -10.44 -1.58 -18.63
C GLN A 164 -10.89 -1.03 -20.00
N VAL A 165 -10.41 -1.57 -21.12
CA VAL A 165 -10.91 -2.77 -21.86
C VAL A 165 -12.39 -2.64 -22.24
N LEU A 166 -12.65 -1.86 -23.29
CA LEU A 166 -13.74 -2.05 -24.26
C LEU A 166 -13.25 -1.40 -25.57
N ARG A 167 -13.34 -2.09 -26.73
CA ARG A 167 -13.06 -1.48 -28.04
C ARG A 167 -14.13 -0.42 -28.32
N ASN A 168 -13.87 0.82 -27.96
CA ASN A 168 -14.83 1.91 -28.06
C ASN A 168 -14.49 2.83 -29.23
N THR A 169 -15.53 3.37 -29.88
CA THR A 169 -15.40 4.60 -30.66
C THR A 169 -15.61 5.76 -29.70
N ILE A 170 -14.55 6.49 -29.37
CA ILE A 170 -14.63 7.61 -28.43
C ILE A 170 -14.62 8.91 -29.26
N ASN A 171 -15.73 9.64 -29.26
CA ASN A 171 -15.86 10.92 -29.97
C ASN A 171 -15.91 12.06 -28.95
N SER A 172 -14.92 12.96 -28.94
CA SER A 172 -15.04 14.22 -28.21
C SER A 172 -15.79 15.24 -29.06
N GLY A 173 -16.93 15.74 -28.57
CA GLY A 173 -17.57 16.94 -29.11
C GLY A 173 -16.74 18.20 -28.87
N SER A 174 -17.35 19.37 -29.10
CA SER A 174 -16.71 20.71 -29.05
C SER A 174 -16.30 21.12 -27.61
N LEU A 175 -15.38 20.38 -26.98
CA LEU A 175 -14.88 20.62 -25.63
C LEU A 175 -13.82 21.72 -25.66
N ALA A 176 -13.83 22.61 -24.66
CA ALA A 176 -12.93 23.75 -24.60
C ALA A 176 -11.55 23.43 -23.98
N THR A 177 -11.44 22.40 -23.13
CA THR A 177 -10.20 21.84 -22.50
C THR A 177 -10.47 20.40 -21.97
N GLY A 178 -9.49 19.47 -21.97
CA GLY A 178 -9.62 18.15 -21.31
C GLY A 178 -8.54 17.10 -21.68
N VAL A 179 -8.43 15.97 -20.94
CA VAL A 179 -7.50 14.84 -21.24
C VAL A 179 -8.26 13.53 -21.47
N MET A 180 -7.97 12.84 -22.56
CA MET A 180 -8.57 11.55 -22.94
C MET A 180 -7.50 10.46 -22.98
N THR A 181 -7.66 9.39 -22.18
CA THR A 181 -6.72 8.24 -22.15
C THR A 181 -7.38 6.99 -22.75
N ALA A 182 -6.73 6.32 -23.72
CA ALA A 182 -7.28 5.15 -24.41
C ALA A 182 -6.23 4.04 -24.70
N THR A 183 -6.63 2.78 -24.68
CA THR A 183 -5.78 1.62 -25.08
C THR A 183 -6.58 0.68 -25.98
N ASP A 184 -6.09 0.38 -27.19
CA ASP A 184 -6.74 -0.44 -28.23
C ASP A 184 -8.11 0.09 -28.75
N ASN A 185 -8.24 1.39 -28.99
CA ASN A 185 -9.48 2.08 -29.42
C ASN A 185 -9.36 2.83 -30.75
N ARG A 186 -10.53 3.23 -31.30
CA ARG A 186 -10.64 4.27 -32.34
C ARG A 186 -11.19 5.55 -31.71
N VAL A 187 -10.44 6.64 -31.78
CA VAL A 187 -10.71 7.85 -31.01
C VAL A 187 -10.73 9.07 -31.93
N THR A 188 -11.81 9.84 -31.92
CA THR A 188 -11.93 11.14 -32.58
C THR A 188 -11.78 12.24 -31.55
N VAL A 189 -10.70 13.00 -31.65
CA VAL A 189 -10.34 14.09 -30.74
C VAL A 189 -10.65 15.44 -31.42
N GLY A 190 -11.33 16.35 -30.73
CA GLY A 190 -11.84 17.62 -31.24
C GLY A 190 -11.52 18.77 -30.29
N ASN A 191 -11.12 19.92 -30.83
CA ASN A 191 -10.71 21.14 -30.11
C ASN A 191 -9.55 20.90 -29.11
N SER A 192 -9.37 21.78 -28.12
CA SER A 192 -8.32 21.75 -27.11
C SER A 192 -8.46 20.54 -26.16
N VAL A 193 -8.26 19.32 -26.68
CA VAL A 193 -8.35 18.09 -25.89
C VAL A 193 -7.07 17.29 -26.07
N GLN A 194 -6.41 17.01 -24.95
CA GLN A 194 -5.20 16.21 -24.87
C GLN A 194 -5.52 14.72 -25.08
N GLY A 195 -4.85 14.04 -26.02
CA GLY A 195 -5.08 12.62 -26.29
C GLY A 195 -3.91 11.74 -25.83
N VAL A 196 -4.12 10.74 -24.98
CA VAL A 196 -3.07 9.83 -24.48
C VAL A 196 -3.43 8.38 -24.80
N GLY A 197 -2.52 7.57 -25.34
CA GLY A 197 -2.84 6.14 -25.50
C GLY A 197 -1.80 5.18 -26.06
N VAL A 198 -2.13 3.88 -26.02
CA VAL A 198 -1.32 2.78 -26.59
C VAL A 198 -2.13 2.00 -27.63
N SER A 199 -1.55 1.76 -28.81
CA SER A 199 -2.15 0.95 -29.91
C SER A 199 -3.51 1.44 -30.44
N ASN A 200 -3.76 2.75 -30.46
CA ASN A 200 -5.02 3.34 -30.93
C ASN A 200 -4.94 3.90 -32.36
N ILE A 201 -6.11 4.11 -32.96
CA ILE A 201 -6.30 4.99 -34.14
C ILE A 201 -6.88 6.31 -33.66
N LEU A 202 -6.11 7.41 -33.74
CA LEU A 202 -6.50 8.75 -33.30
C LEU A 202 -6.77 9.65 -34.52
N SER A 203 -7.97 10.23 -34.64
CA SER A 203 -8.39 11.13 -35.74
C SER A 203 -9.06 12.42 -35.23
N GLY A 204 -9.32 13.42 -36.08
CA GLY A 204 -9.98 14.68 -35.70
C GLY A 204 -9.02 15.88 -35.53
N THR A 205 -9.50 17.02 -35.01
CA THR A 205 -8.69 18.25 -34.85
C THR A 205 -8.36 18.51 -33.37
N SER A 206 -7.09 18.42 -32.94
CA SER A 206 -6.65 18.78 -31.59
C SER A 206 -5.62 19.91 -31.54
N ASN A 207 -5.87 20.89 -30.66
CA ASN A 207 -4.98 22.02 -30.40
C ASN A 207 -4.11 21.85 -29.15
N ASP A 208 -4.33 20.79 -28.36
CA ASP A 208 -3.57 20.45 -27.15
C ASP A 208 -2.70 19.19 -27.35
N GLU A 209 -1.88 18.85 -26.36
CA GLU A 209 -0.87 17.78 -26.48
C GLU A 209 -1.47 16.38 -26.81
N THR A 210 -0.81 15.57 -27.61
CA THR A 210 -1.19 14.18 -27.89
C THR A 210 0.01 13.28 -27.67
N MET A 211 -0.11 12.29 -26.78
CA MET A 211 0.97 11.41 -26.34
C MET A 211 0.66 9.93 -26.59
N GLY A 212 1.62 9.09 -26.99
CA GLY A 212 1.35 7.65 -27.00
C GLY A 212 2.43 6.70 -27.51
N VAL A 213 2.12 5.39 -27.51
CA VAL A 213 2.98 4.31 -28.00
C VAL A 213 2.25 3.43 -29.03
N ARG A 214 2.85 3.19 -30.21
CA ARG A 214 2.28 2.34 -31.29
C ARG A 214 0.90 2.77 -31.83
N ASN A 215 0.56 4.04 -31.77
CA ASN A 215 -0.69 4.56 -32.33
C ASN A 215 -0.52 4.94 -33.82
N ALA A 216 -1.65 4.96 -34.55
CA ALA A 216 -1.79 5.58 -35.85
C ALA A 216 -2.61 6.87 -35.72
N LEU A 217 -2.02 8.03 -35.95
CA LEU A 217 -2.61 9.33 -35.72
C LEU A 217 -2.82 10.10 -37.03
N THR A 218 -4.07 10.30 -37.43
CA THR A 218 -4.45 11.12 -38.59
C THR A 218 -4.96 12.51 -38.18
N GLN A 219 -4.66 12.96 -36.96
CA GLN A 219 -5.19 14.21 -36.40
C GLN A 219 -4.63 15.48 -37.05
N THR A 220 -5.52 16.45 -37.24
CA THR A 220 -5.28 17.85 -37.64
C THR A 220 -5.19 18.76 -36.40
N GLY A 221 -4.65 19.98 -36.48
CA GLY A 221 -4.60 20.95 -35.35
C GLY A 221 -3.21 21.34 -34.81
N THR A 222 -3.15 22.29 -33.88
CA THR A 222 -1.90 22.97 -33.43
C THR A 222 -1.18 22.31 -32.24
N GLY A 223 -1.73 21.22 -31.69
CA GLY A 223 -1.24 20.61 -30.45
C GLY A 223 0.12 19.90 -30.55
N ILE A 224 0.83 19.83 -29.43
CA ILE A 224 2.12 19.10 -29.32
C ILE A 224 1.87 17.59 -29.53
N LYS A 225 2.74 16.87 -30.24
CA LYS A 225 2.62 15.43 -30.50
C LYS A 225 3.85 14.70 -29.96
N VAL A 226 3.69 13.80 -28.99
CA VAL A 226 4.78 13.08 -28.30
C VAL A 226 4.59 11.57 -28.42
N GLY A 227 5.65 10.77 -28.63
CA GLY A 227 5.47 9.32 -28.46
C GLY A 227 6.61 8.39 -28.86
N VAL A 228 6.35 7.08 -28.77
CA VAL A 228 7.28 6.00 -29.17
C VAL A 228 6.64 5.07 -30.20
N SER A 229 7.29 4.87 -31.35
CA SER A 229 6.84 3.95 -32.42
C SER A 229 5.43 4.23 -32.99
N ASN A 230 5.02 5.49 -33.06
CA ASN A 230 3.74 5.89 -33.66
C ASN A 230 3.90 6.29 -35.14
N THR A 231 2.80 6.27 -35.89
CA THR A 231 2.69 6.85 -37.24
C THR A 231 1.77 8.07 -37.21
N PHE A 232 2.27 9.24 -37.60
CA PHE A 232 1.52 10.49 -37.67
C PHE A 232 1.34 10.94 -39.13
N SER A 233 0.09 10.97 -39.61
CA SER A 233 -0.24 11.28 -41.01
C SER A 233 -1.27 12.41 -41.22
N GLY A 234 -1.74 13.07 -40.15
CA GLY A 234 -2.66 14.22 -40.23
C GLY A 234 -1.98 15.60 -40.31
N THR A 235 -2.60 16.54 -41.06
CA THR A 235 -2.04 17.84 -41.50
C THR A 235 -1.91 18.94 -40.42
N GLY A 236 -1.71 18.59 -39.14
CA GLY A 236 -1.62 19.54 -38.01
C GLY A 236 -0.24 20.18 -37.80
N THR A 237 -0.20 21.41 -37.26
CA THR A 237 0.96 22.32 -37.24
C THR A 237 1.80 22.34 -35.95
N GLY A 238 1.41 21.61 -34.91
CA GLY A 238 2.08 21.63 -33.60
C GLY A 238 3.46 20.96 -33.53
N GLN A 239 4.11 21.05 -32.36
CA GLN A 239 5.47 20.51 -32.12
C GLN A 239 5.46 18.98 -32.11
N LEU A 240 6.53 18.33 -32.58
CA LEU A 240 6.63 16.87 -32.69
C LEU A 240 7.80 16.35 -31.85
N TYR A 241 7.60 15.37 -30.96
CA TYR A 241 8.64 14.77 -30.11
C TYR A 241 8.57 13.24 -30.13
N GLY A 242 9.70 12.53 -30.14
CA GLY A 242 9.63 11.09 -29.82
C GLY A 242 10.79 10.17 -30.25
N ILE A 243 10.59 8.86 -30.11
CA ILE A 243 11.55 7.81 -30.46
C ILE A 243 10.93 6.79 -31.43
N ARG A 244 11.59 6.51 -32.57
CA ARG A 244 11.12 5.55 -33.61
C ARG A 244 9.76 5.85 -34.25
N ASN A 245 9.32 7.09 -34.30
CA ASN A 245 8.06 7.46 -34.95
C ASN A 245 8.25 7.76 -36.45
N THR A 246 7.16 7.67 -37.21
CA THR A 246 7.08 8.14 -38.60
C THR A 246 6.15 9.35 -38.66
N PHE A 247 6.64 10.50 -39.12
CA PHE A 247 5.88 11.74 -39.30
C PHE A 247 5.79 12.09 -40.78
N SER A 248 4.61 11.94 -41.37
CA SER A 248 4.37 12.18 -42.81
C SER A 248 3.60 13.47 -43.09
N SER A 249 3.55 14.41 -42.14
CA SER A 249 2.72 15.62 -42.21
C SER A 249 3.50 16.90 -41.89
N PRO A 250 3.08 18.06 -42.42
CA PRO A 250 3.75 19.34 -42.19
C PRO A 250 3.55 19.85 -40.76
N SER A 251 4.63 20.26 -40.06
CA SER A 251 4.59 20.99 -38.78
C SER A 251 5.18 22.40 -38.98
N THR A 252 4.66 23.42 -38.30
CA THR A 252 5.14 24.81 -38.45
C THR A 252 6.07 25.26 -37.31
N THR A 253 6.45 24.38 -36.38
CA THR A 253 7.13 24.78 -35.13
C THR A 253 8.47 24.06 -34.89
N VAL A 254 8.51 23.01 -34.07
CA VAL A 254 9.74 22.28 -33.70
C VAL A 254 9.49 20.77 -33.72
N GLN A 255 10.43 20.01 -34.26
CA GLN A 255 10.41 18.55 -34.32
C GLN A 255 11.66 18.01 -33.60
N MET A 256 11.56 17.08 -32.66
CA MET A 256 12.72 16.52 -31.94
C MET A 256 12.64 15.00 -31.77
N GLY A 257 13.77 14.28 -31.85
CA GLY A 257 13.78 12.88 -31.38
C GLY A 257 14.92 11.98 -31.83
N VAL A 258 14.77 10.67 -31.55
CA VAL A 258 15.78 9.63 -31.84
C VAL A 258 15.20 8.51 -32.72
N PHE A 259 15.88 8.11 -33.80
CA PHE A 259 15.41 7.06 -34.74
C PHE A 259 14.07 7.32 -35.45
N ASN A 260 13.62 8.56 -35.55
CA ASN A 260 12.38 8.90 -36.26
C ASN A 260 12.60 9.05 -37.77
N THR A 261 11.51 8.96 -38.53
CA THR A 261 11.46 9.30 -39.96
C THR A 261 10.54 10.50 -40.16
N PHE A 262 11.03 11.58 -40.79
CA PHE A 262 10.26 12.77 -41.16
C PHE A 262 10.16 12.86 -42.69
N SER A 263 8.95 12.90 -43.26
CA SER A 263 8.74 12.80 -44.72
C SER A 263 7.63 13.74 -45.25
N GLY A 264 7.62 15.02 -44.84
CA GLY A 264 6.57 16.00 -45.20
C GLY A 264 7.07 17.39 -45.60
N LEU A 265 6.21 18.42 -45.52
CA LEU A 265 6.52 19.85 -45.79
C LEU A 265 6.61 20.69 -44.49
N PRO A 266 7.47 20.38 -43.50
CA PRO A 266 7.53 21.14 -42.26
C PRO A 266 8.20 22.50 -42.47
N VAL A 267 7.63 23.55 -41.90
CA VAL A 267 8.23 24.90 -41.90
C VAL A 267 9.16 25.11 -40.69
N GLY A 268 8.98 24.29 -39.64
CA GLY A 268 9.70 24.37 -38.37
C GLY A 268 11.08 23.70 -38.31
N ALA A 269 11.81 23.93 -37.22
CA ALA A 269 13.16 23.37 -36.99
C ALA A 269 13.11 21.89 -36.54
N THR A 270 14.07 21.06 -36.94
CA THR A 270 14.14 19.62 -36.63
C THR A 270 15.43 19.30 -35.86
N TYR A 271 15.36 18.60 -34.72
CA TYR A 271 16.48 18.23 -33.85
C TYR A 271 16.55 16.72 -33.61
N GLY A 272 17.72 16.07 -33.59
CA GLY A 272 17.76 14.67 -33.12
C GLY A 272 19.01 13.82 -33.35
N ILE A 273 18.86 12.50 -33.11
CA ILE A 273 19.94 11.50 -33.23
C ILE A 273 19.46 10.28 -34.03
N ASN A 274 20.23 9.80 -35.00
CA ASN A 274 19.92 8.65 -35.86
C ASN A 274 18.56 8.74 -36.61
N ASN A 275 18.08 9.93 -36.97
CA ASN A 275 16.83 10.11 -37.72
C ASN A 275 17.03 10.06 -39.24
N ILE A 276 15.94 9.78 -39.95
CA ILE A 276 15.82 9.98 -41.40
C ILE A 276 14.98 11.24 -41.63
N ILE A 277 15.59 12.28 -42.18
CA ILE A 277 14.96 13.58 -42.47
C ILE A 277 14.86 13.70 -44.00
N ALA A 278 13.75 13.26 -44.56
CA ALA A 278 13.44 13.29 -45.99
C ALA A 278 12.35 14.32 -46.33
N ASP A 279 12.20 15.33 -45.47
CA ASP A 279 11.26 16.43 -45.64
C ASP A 279 11.77 17.49 -46.64
N SER A 280 10.90 18.38 -47.14
CA SER A 280 11.28 19.46 -48.06
C SER A 280 11.17 20.86 -47.41
N GLY A 281 11.37 20.92 -46.09
CA GLY A 281 11.12 22.07 -45.24
C GLY A 281 12.26 23.08 -45.11
N ASN A 282 11.94 24.37 -44.93
CA ASN A 282 12.92 25.46 -44.85
C ASN A 282 13.44 25.77 -43.43
N GLY A 283 13.02 25.03 -42.40
CA GLY A 283 13.48 25.23 -41.03
C GLY A 283 14.88 24.66 -40.74
N ILE A 284 15.52 25.15 -39.67
CA ILE A 284 16.86 24.71 -39.23
C ILE A 284 16.85 23.21 -38.86
N LYS A 285 17.87 22.46 -39.24
CA LYS A 285 18.02 21.02 -38.90
C LYS A 285 19.24 20.82 -38.00
N VAL A 286 19.14 20.08 -36.90
CA VAL A 286 20.24 19.84 -35.96
C VAL A 286 20.30 18.36 -35.60
N GLY A 287 21.45 17.68 -35.70
CA GLY A 287 21.48 16.30 -35.21
C GLY A 287 22.79 15.53 -35.25
N VAL A 288 22.77 14.29 -34.74
CA VAL A 288 23.93 13.39 -34.64
C VAL A 288 23.62 12.07 -35.35
N ARG A 289 24.42 11.72 -36.36
CA ARG A 289 24.22 10.53 -37.23
C ARG A 289 22.87 10.49 -37.96
N ASP A 290 22.32 11.66 -38.30
CA ASP A 290 21.10 11.77 -39.09
C ASP A 290 21.39 11.62 -40.60
N SER A 291 20.43 11.05 -41.33
CA SER A 291 20.41 11.03 -42.80
C SER A 291 19.43 12.07 -43.31
N ILE A 292 19.94 13.14 -43.93
CA ILE A 292 19.20 14.34 -44.31
C ILE A 292 19.20 14.45 -45.85
N SER A 293 18.04 14.24 -46.47
CA SER A 293 17.85 14.37 -47.93
C SER A 293 17.01 15.60 -48.31
N ASN A 294 16.90 16.58 -47.41
CA ASN A 294 16.03 17.74 -47.54
C ASN A 294 16.42 18.71 -48.68
N SER A 295 15.41 19.20 -49.41
CA SER A 295 15.56 20.20 -50.48
C SER A 295 15.32 21.66 -50.03
N GLY A 296 14.96 21.91 -48.77
CA GLY A 296 14.64 23.25 -48.24
C GLY A 296 15.86 24.13 -47.92
N SER A 297 15.60 25.41 -47.65
CA SER A 297 16.62 26.46 -47.52
C SER A 297 17.15 26.73 -46.10
N GLY A 298 16.81 25.89 -45.12
CA GLY A 298 17.19 26.10 -43.71
C GLY A 298 18.60 25.61 -43.38
N ASP A 299 19.25 26.24 -42.40
CA ASP A 299 20.59 25.84 -41.97
C ASP A 299 20.60 24.47 -41.29
N HIS A 300 21.69 23.71 -41.44
CA HIS A 300 21.86 22.38 -40.88
C HIS A 300 23.03 22.36 -39.89
N PHE A 301 22.94 21.67 -38.75
CA PHE A 301 23.98 21.56 -37.73
C PHE A 301 24.16 20.08 -37.32
N GLY A 302 25.38 19.57 -37.07
CA GLY A 302 25.49 18.23 -36.50
C GLY A 302 26.82 17.46 -36.51
N VAL A 303 26.79 16.25 -35.95
CA VAL A 303 27.98 15.36 -35.82
C VAL A 303 27.72 14.02 -36.51
N ARG A 304 28.53 13.69 -37.53
CA ARG A 304 28.47 12.45 -38.34
C ARG A 304 27.19 12.29 -39.17
N ASN A 305 26.66 13.38 -39.72
CA ASN A 305 25.46 13.35 -40.57
C ASN A 305 25.78 13.07 -42.05
N LEU A 306 24.81 12.47 -42.75
CA LEU A 306 24.82 12.28 -44.20
C LEU A 306 23.85 13.27 -44.85
N PHE A 307 24.35 14.17 -45.71
CA PHE A 307 23.55 15.15 -46.44
C PHE A 307 23.46 14.78 -47.92
N SER A 308 22.25 14.53 -48.44
CA SER A 308 22.04 14.14 -49.85
C SER A 308 21.08 15.07 -50.61
N GLY A 309 20.47 16.04 -49.95
CA GLY A 309 19.51 16.98 -50.55
C GLY A 309 20.13 18.18 -51.27
N ILE A 310 19.31 18.91 -52.02
CA ILE A 310 19.68 20.04 -52.91
C ILE A 310 19.45 21.43 -52.27
N GLY A 311 19.21 21.51 -50.96
CA GLY A 311 18.86 22.74 -50.26
C GLY A 311 19.96 23.82 -50.21
N SER A 312 19.54 25.09 -50.10
CA SER A 312 20.40 26.29 -50.14
C SER A 312 20.87 26.83 -48.78
N GLY A 313 20.49 26.21 -47.66
CA GLY A 313 20.90 26.63 -46.31
C GLY A 313 22.32 26.21 -45.92
N ASP A 314 22.93 26.95 -44.99
CA ASP A 314 24.31 26.74 -44.54
C ASP A 314 24.42 25.50 -43.64
N ARG A 315 25.57 24.82 -43.59
CA ARG A 315 25.71 23.49 -42.97
C ARG A 315 26.91 23.43 -42.04
N TYR A 316 26.70 23.17 -40.75
CA TYR A 316 27.70 23.19 -39.69
C TYR A 316 27.92 21.80 -39.08
N GLY A 317 29.15 21.41 -38.70
CA GLY A 317 29.35 20.07 -38.14
C GLY A 317 30.79 19.57 -37.85
N VAL A 318 30.93 18.44 -37.14
CA VAL A 318 32.26 17.91 -36.77
C VAL A 318 32.79 16.89 -37.79
N TYR A 319 31.94 15.98 -38.27
CA TYR A 319 32.24 15.04 -39.36
C TYR A 319 30.98 14.95 -40.22
N ALA A 320 31.03 15.25 -41.52
CA ALA A 320 29.85 15.18 -42.37
C ALA A 320 30.17 14.72 -43.79
N LYS A 321 29.27 13.92 -44.37
CA LYS A 321 29.36 13.46 -45.76
C LYS A 321 28.30 14.14 -46.61
N TYR A 322 28.70 14.75 -47.72
CA TYR A 322 27.84 15.51 -48.62
C TYR A 322 27.76 14.84 -50.00
N MET A 323 26.54 14.53 -50.44
CA MET A 323 26.25 13.82 -51.68
C MET A 323 25.25 14.55 -52.60
N GLY A 324 24.74 15.73 -52.22
CA GLY A 324 23.73 16.50 -52.96
C GLY A 324 24.20 17.89 -53.43
N ALA A 325 23.60 18.39 -54.51
CA ALA A 325 23.98 19.59 -55.26
C ALA A 325 23.38 20.92 -54.74
N GLY A 326 23.44 21.19 -53.43
CA GLY A 326 22.88 22.42 -52.85
C GLY A 326 23.86 23.60 -52.77
N SER A 327 23.36 24.83 -52.69
CA SER A 327 24.15 26.08 -52.82
C SER A 327 24.57 26.74 -51.49
N GLY A 328 24.25 26.18 -50.33
CA GLY A 328 24.57 26.77 -49.02
C GLY A 328 26.01 26.53 -48.58
N ASN A 329 26.55 27.42 -47.75
CA ASN A 329 27.93 27.32 -47.25
C ASN A 329 28.09 26.13 -46.27
N ILE A 330 29.31 25.63 -46.09
CA ILE A 330 29.61 24.49 -45.23
C ILE A 330 30.69 24.88 -44.21
N TYR A 331 30.48 24.62 -42.92
CA TYR A 331 31.37 24.96 -41.81
C TYR A 331 31.66 23.72 -40.94
N ASN A 332 32.77 23.01 -41.16
CA ASN A 332 33.03 21.73 -40.46
C ASN A 332 34.41 21.57 -39.81
N ASN A 333 34.66 20.45 -39.13
CA ASN A 333 36.01 20.01 -38.79
C ASN A 333 36.58 19.02 -39.83
N TYR A 334 35.76 18.06 -40.29
CA TYR A 334 36.07 17.12 -41.38
C TYR A 334 34.89 16.99 -42.35
N SER A 335 35.11 17.24 -43.65
CA SER A 335 34.10 17.15 -44.71
C SER A 335 34.53 16.17 -45.81
N GLU A 336 33.65 15.24 -46.19
CA GLU A 336 33.79 14.42 -47.41
C GLU A 336 32.68 14.79 -48.40
N ILE A 337 33.04 15.33 -49.58
CA ILE A 337 32.08 15.85 -50.58
C ILE A 337 32.23 15.07 -51.88
N ARG A 338 31.16 14.40 -52.33
CA ARG A 338 31.18 13.54 -53.53
C ARG A 338 30.30 14.04 -54.69
N ASN A 339 29.52 15.13 -54.52
CA ASN A 339 28.66 15.67 -55.59
C ASN A 339 28.43 17.19 -55.43
N SER A 340 28.26 17.90 -56.56
CA SER A 340 28.55 19.33 -56.78
C SER A 340 27.49 20.32 -56.28
N GLY A 341 27.74 20.93 -55.13
CA GLY A 341 27.07 22.17 -54.69
C GLY A 341 27.98 23.40 -54.84
N ASP A 342 27.40 24.59 -54.99
CA ASP A 342 28.11 25.86 -55.29
C ASP A 342 28.39 26.75 -54.06
N GLY A 343 28.09 26.30 -52.84
CA GLY A 343 28.33 27.08 -51.62
C GLY A 343 29.80 27.10 -51.18
N ASN A 344 30.22 28.09 -50.38
CA ASN A 344 31.60 28.15 -49.85
C ASN A 344 31.80 27.16 -48.69
N PHE A 345 32.99 26.60 -48.54
CA PHE A 345 33.35 25.56 -47.59
C PHE A 345 34.43 26.07 -46.62
N TYR A 346 34.27 25.84 -45.33
CA TYR A 346 35.14 26.28 -44.25
C TYR A 346 35.35 25.09 -43.30
N SER A 347 36.46 24.35 -43.39
CA SER A 347 36.70 23.17 -42.54
C SER A 347 38.16 22.90 -42.26
N ASN A 348 38.51 22.35 -41.10
CA ASN A 348 39.91 21.96 -40.82
C ASN A 348 40.44 20.96 -41.85
N TYR A 349 39.68 19.92 -42.19
CA TYR A 349 39.99 18.99 -43.28
C TYR A 349 38.85 18.96 -44.30
N ASN A 350 39.12 19.26 -45.58
CA ASN A 350 38.18 19.14 -46.70
C ASN A 350 38.67 18.10 -47.70
N GLN A 351 37.83 17.12 -48.06
CA GLN A 351 38.07 16.20 -49.18
C GLN A 351 36.94 16.33 -50.21
N ILE A 352 37.26 16.72 -51.44
CA ILE A 352 36.27 17.07 -52.48
C ILE A 352 36.53 16.27 -53.76
N ASP A 353 35.54 15.48 -54.17
CA ASP A 353 35.57 14.59 -55.34
C ASP A 353 34.53 15.01 -56.42
N GLY A 354 33.80 16.11 -56.20
CA GLY A 354 32.75 16.64 -57.09
C GLY A 354 33.12 17.94 -57.84
N SER A 355 32.24 18.43 -58.73
CA SER A 355 32.46 19.59 -59.62
C SER A 355 31.90 20.95 -59.14
N GLY A 356 31.83 21.19 -57.82
CA GLY A 356 31.25 22.41 -57.25
C GLY A 356 32.14 23.66 -57.38
N SER A 357 31.54 24.87 -57.36
CA SER A 357 32.24 26.14 -57.65
C SER A 357 32.56 27.06 -56.46
N GLY A 358 32.15 26.73 -55.24
CA GLY A 358 32.34 27.60 -54.07
C GLY A 358 33.75 27.60 -53.46
N THR A 359 34.11 28.65 -52.73
CA THR A 359 35.45 28.86 -52.11
C THR A 359 35.70 27.91 -50.94
N HIS A 360 36.88 27.30 -50.83
CA HIS A 360 37.29 26.34 -49.78
C HIS A 360 38.30 26.96 -48.81
N MET A 361 38.07 26.89 -47.50
CA MET A 361 38.97 27.42 -46.47
C MET A 361 39.22 26.36 -45.38
N GLY A 362 40.46 26.17 -44.89
CA GLY A 362 40.78 25.09 -43.94
C GLY A 362 42.21 25.01 -43.42
N THR A 363 42.54 24.02 -42.57
CA THR A 363 43.96 23.71 -42.27
C THR A 363 44.54 22.73 -43.31
N MET A 364 43.72 21.83 -43.86
CA MET A 364 44.05 20.93 -44.97
C MET A 364 42.88 20.84 -45.97
N SER A 365 43.09 21.14 -47.25
CA SER A 365 42.07 20.98 -48.31
C SER A 365 42.59 20.12 -49.46
N GLU A 366 41.87 19.06 -49.81
CA GLU A 366 42.21 18.10 -50.87
C GLU A 366 41.08 18.03 -51.91
N ILE A 367 41.39 18.33 -53.18
CA ILE A 367 40.44 18.26 -54.30
C ILE A 367 40.92 17.23 -55.32
N MET A 368 40.10 16.20 -55.51
CA MET A 368 40.28 15.12 -56.50
C MET A 368 39.23 15.18 -57.63
N GLY A 369 38.18 16.00 -57.52
CA GLY A 369 37.16 16.21 -58.57
C GLY A 369 37.34 17.49 -59.40
N ASN A 370 36.46 17.76 -60.37
CA ASN A 370 36.49 18.95 -61.24
C ASN A 370 35.96 20.25 -60.58
N GLY A 371 36.15 20.45 -59.28
CA GLY A 371 35.67 21.63 -58.56
C GLY A 371 36.42 22.91 -58.96
N THR A 372 35.76 24.08 -58.92
CA THR A 372 36.27 25.32 -59.53
C THR A 372 36.42 26.53 -58.58
N GLY A 373 36.25 26.38 -57.27
CA GLY A 373 36.34 27.50 -56.31
C GLY A 373 37.73 27.79 -55.75
N ASP A 374 37.93 29.00 -55.20
CA ASP A 374 39.16 29.48 -54.55
C ASP A 374 39.52 28.66 -53.30
N GLN A 375 40.79 28.62 -52.88
CA GLN A 375 41.25 27.78 -51.76
C GLN A 375 42.10 28.58 -50.76
N TYR A 376 41.92 28.36 -49.46
CA TYR A 376 42.69 29.03 -48.40
C TYR A 376 43.01 28.06 -47.25
N GLY A 377 44.27 27.70 -46.97
CA GLY A 377 44.60 26.83 -45.84
C GLY A 377 46.06 26.39 -45.61
N VAL A 378 46.42 25.85 -44.44
CA VAL A 378 47.84 25.50 -44.11
C VAL A 378 48.44 24.49 -45.10
N TYR A 379 47.68 23.47 -45.55
CA TYR A 379 48.06 22.52 -46.60
C TYR A 379 46.95 22.42 -47.68
N ASN A 380 47.21 22.67 -48.96
CA ASN A 380 46.21 22.49 -50.04
C ASN A 380 46.74 21.55 -51.13
N SER A 381 45.96 20.57 -51.60
CA SER A 381 46.34 19.59 -52.63
C SER A 381 45.29 19.47 -53.73
N LEU A 382 45.67 19.67 -55.00
CA LEU A 382 44.79 19.58 -56.19
C LEU A 382 45.34 18.58 -57.21
N THR A 383 44.54 17.59 -57.64
CA THR A 383 45.03 16.50 -58.50
C THR A 383 44.23 16.21 -59.79
N VAL A 384 43.19 16.97 -60.20
CA VAL A 384 42.37 16.63 -61.42
C VAL A 384 42.07 17.83 -62.36
N PHE A 385 41.76 17.48 -63.63
CA PHE A 385 41.90 18.23 -64.89
C PHE A 385 40.65 19.03 -65.34
N THR A 386 40.75 20.36 -65.36
CA THR A 386 40.12 21.32 -66.32
C THR A 386 40.42 22.75 -65.81
N PRO A 387 40.53 23.79 -66.67
CA PRO A 387 41.06 25.09 -66.25
C PRO A 387 39.99 25.89 -65.51
N ALA A 388 39.83 25.63 -64.21
CA ALA A 388 39.20 26.55 -63.28
C ALA A 388 40.21 27.61 -62.84
N ASN A 389 39.87 28.89 -62.95
CA ASN A 389 40.76 30.03 -62.69
C ASN A 389 40.82 30.44 -61.19
N SER A 390 40.75 29.48 -60.27
CA SER A 390 40.62 29.77 -58.84
C SER A 390 41.95 30.01 -58.12
N THR A 391 41.97 30.93 -57.15
CA THR A 391 43.15 31.40 -56.39
C THR A 391 43.39 30.54 -55.14
N HIS A 392 44.63 30.11 -54.86
CA HIS A 392 44.96 29.24 -53.70
C HIS A 392 45.94 29.89 -52.70
N THR A 393 45.64 29.95 -51.41
CA THR A 393 46.49 30.61 -50.39
C THR A 393 46.79 29.70 -49.19
N GLY A 394 48.04 29.42 -48.82
CA GLY A 394 48.36 28.44 -47.77
C GLY A 394 49.83 28.16 -47.44
N THR A 395 50.19 27.67 -46.25
CA THR A 395 51.62 27.46 -45.91
C THR A 395 52.33 26.33 -46.69
N HIS A 396 51.60 25.37 -47.26
CA HIS A 396 52.10 24.27 -48.09
C HIS A 396 51.09 23.91 -49.21
N ASN A 397 51.27 24.34 -50.45
CA ASN A 397 50.34 24.03 -51.56
C ASN A 397 50.95 23.01 -52.56
N TYR A 398 50.25 21.92 -52.90
CA TYR A 398 50.65 20.89 -53.88
C TYR A 398 49.66 20.84 -55.06
N LEU A 399 50.17 20.94 -56.29
CA LEU A 399 49.36 21.06 -57.52
C LEU A 399 49.84 20.11 -58.60
N GLY A 400 48.99 19.18 -59.03
CA GLY A 400 49.26 18.21 -60.10
C GLY A 400 48.56 18.45 -61.44
N GLY A 401 47.66 19.44 -61.55
CA GLY A 401 46.82 19.71 -62.74
C GLY A 401 47.09 21.03 -63.47
N SER A 402 46.36 21.28 -64.57
CA SER A 402 46.57 22.35 -65.57
C SER A 402 45.94 23.73 -65.27
N SER A 403 45.63 24.10 -64.01
CA SER A 403 44.79 25.29 -63.70
C SER A 403 45.54 26.64 -63.71
N GLY A 404 44.81 27.76 -63.91
CA GLY A 404 45.38 29.09 -64.22
C GLY A 404 45.28 30.21 -63.15
N GLY A 405 44.72 29.96 -61.95
CA GLY A 405 44.54 30.99 -60.91
C GLY A 405 45.81 31.30 -60.07
N ALA A 406 45.83 32.38 -59.27
CA ALA A 406 47.03 32.81 -58.52
C ALA A 406 47.24 32.03 -57.19
N HIS A 407 48.47 31.93 -56.68
CA HIS A 407 48.81 31.12 -55.50
C HIS A 407 49.67 31.88 -54.46
N TYR A 408 49.41 31.76 -53.16
CA TYR A 408 50.13 32.50 -52.09
C TYR A 408 50.48 31.57 -50.90
N GLY A 409 51.73 31.43 -50.43
CA GLY A 409 52.06 30.41 -49.43
C GLY A 409 53.52 30.12 -49.08
N THR A 410 53.86 29.72 -47.84
CA THR A 410 55.28 29.54 -47.44
C THR A 410 56.04 28.42 -48.16
N TYR A 411 55.38 27.34 -48.63
CA TYR A 411 55.93 26.28 -49.49
C TYR A 411 54.94 25.97 -50.64
N ASN A 412 55.31 26.07 -51.91
CA ASN A 412 54.44 25.71 -53.05
C ASN A 412 55.12 24.66 -53.96
N TRP A 413 54.41 23.60 -54.37
CA TRP A 413 54.88 22.54 -55.27
C TRP A 413 53.94 22.40 -56.48
N LEU A 414 54.42 22.68 -57.70
CA LEU A 414 53.69 22.42 -58.96
C LEU A 414 54.31 21.26 -59.75
N SER A 415 53.46 20.35 -60.28
CA SER A 415 53.84 19.20 -61.11
C SER A 415 53.01 18.99 -62.40
N GLY A 416 52.02 19.84 -62.71
CA GLY A 416 51.22 19.84 -63.96
C GLY A 416 51.14 21.22 -64.64
N ASP A 417 50.78 21.35 -65.92
CA ASP A 417 51.03 22.48 -66.87
C ASP A 417 50.31 23.85 -66.67
N GLY A 418 49.79 24.16 -65.48
CA GLY A 418 48.99 25.39 -65.20
C GLY A 418 49.75 26.75 -65.22
N THR A 419 49.05 27.86 -65.56
CA THR A 419 49.64 29.18 -65.92
C THR A 419 49.57 30.30 -64.86
N GLY A 420 49.11 30.04 -63.63
CA GLY A 420 48.89 31.06 -62.60
C GLY A 420 50.13 31.64 -61.88
N THR A 421 50.02 32.88 -61.34
CA THR A 421 51.07 33.64 -60.61
C THR A 421 51.24 33.17 -59.15
N GLN A 422 52.47 33.06 -58.59
CA GLN A 422 52.76 32.45 -57.27
C GLN A 422 53.50 33.39 -56.28
N TYR A 423 53.29 33.28 -54.97
CA TYR A 423 53.95 34.06 -53.91
C TYR A 423 54.29 33.16 -52.70
N GLY A 424 55.50 33.15 -52.14
CA GLY A 424 55.88 32.21 -51.05
C GLY A 424 57.28 32.30 -50.43
N THR A 425 57.67 31.40 -49.52
CA THR A 425 59.03 31.36 -48.88
C THR A 425 59.94 30.31 -49.54
N TYR A 426 59.37 29.18 -50.00
CA TYR A 426 60.00 28.09 -50.75
C TYR A 426 59.10 27.66 -51.92
N ASN A 427 59.53 27.76 -53.18
CA ASN A 427 58.75 27.29 -54.35
C ASN A 427 59.50 26.18 -55.11
N TYR A 428 58.84 25.05 -55.41
CA TYR A 428 59.39 23.87 -56.12
C TYR A 428 58.58 23.54 -57.38
N LEU A 429 59.22 23.53 -58.56
CA LEU A 429 58.55 23.47 -59.88
C LEU A 429 59.02 22.28 -60.71
N ASN A 430 58.07 21.52 -61.30
CA ASN A 430 58.30 20.47 -62.31
C ASN A 430 57.23 20.49 -63.43
N ASN A 431 56.82 21.66 -63.93
CA ASN A 431 55.79 21.81 -64.98
C ASN A 431 56.20 22.83 -66.08
N THR A 432 55.39 22.95 -67.15
CA THR A 432 55.62 23.84 -68.32
C THR A 432 54.84 25.16 -68.37
N GLY A 433 54.21 25.62 -67.29
CA GLY A 433 53.28 26.77 -67.29
C GLY A 433 53.88 28.16 -66.98
N ALA A 434 53.28 29.23 -67.53
CA ALA A 434 53.93 30.54 -67.76
C ALA A 434 53.70 31.70 -66.74
N GLY A 435 53.17 31.47 -65.52
CA GLY A 435 52.87 32.55 -64.54
C GLY A 435 54.06 33.09 -63.70
N LEU A 436 54.03 34.36 -63.27
CA LEU A 436 55.07 35.10 -62.48
C LEU A 436 55.20 34.61 -61.01
N LYS A 437 56.35 34.72 -60.31
CA LYS A 437 56.58 34.03 -58.99
C LYS A 437 57.49 34.78 -57.97
N TYR A 438 57.09 34.93 -56.69
CA TYR A 438 57.86 35.68 -55.66
C TYR A 438 58.23 34.81 -54.41
N GLY A 439 59.49 34.85 -53.88
CA GLY A 439 59.85 34.19 -52.59
C GLY A 439 61.33 34.16 -52.14
N SER A 440 61.65 33.76 -50.89
CA SER A 440 63.00 33.84 -50.24
C SER A 440 63.95 32.62 -50.37
N TYR A 441 63.51 31.49 -50.94
CA TYR A 441 64.34 30.44 -51.54
C TYR A 441 63.55 29.80 -52.70
N ASN A 442 64.00 29.94 -53.95
CA ASN A 442 63.31 29.37 -55.13
C ASN A 442 64.19 28.28 -55.75
N ARG A 443 63.65 27.07 -55.98
CA ARG A 443 64.36 26.01 -56.72
C ARG A 443 63.66 25.73 -58.04
N ILE A 444 64.24 26.23 -59.13
CA ILE A 444 63.76 26.09 -60.51
C ILE A 444 64.62 25.01 -61.20
N GLN A 445 64.00 24.00 -61.82
CA GLN A 445 64.73 23.03 -62.65
C GLN A 445 65.00 23.61 -64.05
N ALA A 446 66.13 23.22 -64.64
CA ALA A 446 66.68 23.86 -65.84
C ALA A 446 65.70 23.86 -67.04
N ASN A 447 65.59 25.02 -67.69
CA ASN A 447 64.99 25.29 -69.01
C ASN A 447 63.52 25.76 -69.08
N ILE A 448 63.05 26.67 -68.23
CA ILE A 448 61.69 27.27 -68.38
C ILE A 448 61.65 28.77 -68.00
N GLY A 449 61.23 29.63 -68.93
CA GLY A 449 60.80 31.04 -68.72
C GLY A 449 61.89 32.13 -68.78
N THR A 450 61.61 33.27 -69.43
CA THR A 450 62.60 34.30 -69.83
C THR A 450 62.80 35.48 -68.85
N ASP A 451 62.16 35.50 -67.69
CA ASP A 451 62.15 36.68 -66.80
C ASP A 451 62.83 36.47 -65.42
N VAL A 452 63.33 37.56 -64.83
CA VAL A 452 64.22 37.61 -63.64
C VAL A 452 63.47 38.04 -62.35
N GLN A 453 63.59 37.30 -61.21
CA GLN A 453 63.07 37.72 -59.86
C GLN A 453 63.87 37.21 -58.63
N TYR A 454 63.75 37.89 -57.46
CA TYR A 454 64.70 37.97 -56.31
C TYR A 454 64.16 37.53 -54.90
N GLY A 455 65.06 37.23 -53.91
CA GLY A 455 64.75 37.08 -52.45
C GLY A 455 65.93 36.88 -51.45
N VAL A 456 65.86 37.56 -50.27
CA VAL A 456 66.84 37.88 -49.17
C VAL A 456 68.20 38.48 -49.60
N TYR A 457 68.24 39.81 -49.63
CA TYR A 457 69.44 40.63 -49.78
C TYR A 457 69.93 41.08 -48.40
N SER A 458 71.17 40.78 -48.05
CA SER A 458 71.89 41.41 -46.93
C SER A 458 73.24 41.85 -47.43
N ASP A 459 73.41 43.16 -47.59
CA ASP A 459 74.64 43.79 -48.04
C ASP A 459 75.40 44.35 -46.84
N VAL A 460 76.56 43.77 -46.56
CA VAL A 460 77.52 44.28 -45.58
C VAL A 460 78.83 44.57 -46.31
N SER A 461 78.87 45.70 -47.01
CA SER A 461 80.00 46.15 -47.84
C SER A 461 81.23 46.66 -47.08
N LYS A 462 81.22 46.56 -45.75
CA LYS A 462 82.36 46.94 -44.90
C LYS A 462 83.27 45.73 -44.68
N LEU A 463 84.53 45.86 -45.12
CA LEU A 463 85.58 44.82 -44.99
C LEU A 463 85.62 44.23 -43.55
N ASN A 464 85.63 42.90 -43.46
CA ASN A 464 85.61 42.08 -42.23
C ASN A 464 84.30 42.07 -41.41
N SER A 465 83.15 42.10 -42.07
CA SER A 465 81.84 41.93 -41.44
C SER A 465 81.18 40.62 -41.87
N PHE A 466 80.35 40.04 -41.00
CA PHE A 466 79.63 38.79 -41.26
C PHE A 466 78.14 39.05 -41.24
N SER A 467 77.43 38.63 -42.29
CA SER A 467 75.97 38.49 -42.26
C SER A 467 75.52 37.25 -41.44
N GLY A 468 76.49 36.54 -40.81
CA GLY A 468 76.39 35.68 -39.60
C GLY A 468 77.30 34.43 -39.59
N TYR A 469 78.29 34.31 -38.67
CA TYR A 469 79.13 33.10 -38.44
C TYR A 469 79.73 33.07 -37.01
N PHE A 470 79.69 31.93 -36.29
CA PHE A 470 80.32 31.76 -34.96
C PHE A 470 80.95 30.36 -34.81
N LEU A 471 82.23 30.29 -34.41
CA LEU A 471 82.97 29.05 -34.14
C LEU A 471 83.53 29.08 -32.69
N GLY A 472 83.02 28.21 -31.81
CA GLY A 472 83.32 28.18 -30.37
C GLY A 472 82.07 27.88 -29.52
N ARG A 473 82.18 27.80 -28.18
CA ARG A 473 80.99 27.63 -27.31
C ARG A 473 80.05 28.81 -27.51
N PHE A 474 78.86 28.53 -28.03
CA PHE A 474 77.82 29.52 -28.27
C PHE A 474 76.97 29.68 -27.01
N SER A 475 76.85 30.92 -26.55
CA SER A 475 76.15 31.29 -25.32
C SER A 475 75.14 32.39 -25.63
N ILE A 476 73.88 32.21 -25.23
CA ILE A 476 72.83 33.22 -25.42
C ILE A 476 72.30 33.66 -24.06
N GLY A 477 72.28 34.96 -23.80
CA GLY A 477 71.95 35.51 -22.48
C GLY A 477 72.02 37.03 -22.46
N THR A 478 71.48 37.64 -21.41
CA THR A 478 71.43 39.11 -21.30
C THR A 478 72.69 39.69 -20.64
N ASN A 479 73.50 38.88 -19.92
CA ASN A 479 74.83 39.23 -19.43
C ASN A 479 75.69 37.97 -19.11
N ALA A 480 76.97 38.15 -18.79
CA ALA A 480 77.95 37.06 -18.64
C ALA A 480 77.75 36.14 -17.40
N THR A 481 76.91 36.55 -16.46
CA THR A 481 76.49 35.76 -15.29
C THR A 481 75.06 35.22 -15.44
N ASN A 482 74.37 35.58 -16.53
CA ASN A 482 72.99 35.18 -16.85
C ASN A 482 72.91 34.77 -18.33
N ASN A 483 73.53 33.64 -18.62
CA ASN A 483 73.70 33.13 -19.97
C ASN A 483 73.51 31.62 -20.03
N TYR A 484 72.90 31.16 -21.12
CA TYR A 484 72.75 29.75 -21.42
C TYR A 484 73.88 29.29 -22.31
N ILE A 485 74.73 28.40 -21.78
CA ILE A 485 75.85 27.84 -22.54
C ILE A 485 75.40 26.53 -23.19
N LEU A 486 75.49 26.45 -24.52
CA LEU A 486 75.21 25.21 -25.24
C LEU A 486 76.32 24.16 -24.99
N PRO A 487 75.96 22.86 -24.91
CA PRO A 487 76.91 21.80 -24.62
C PRO A 487 77.90 21.60 -25.78
N ALA A 488 79.14 21.22 -25.44
CA ALA A 488 80.25 21.14 -26.40
C ALA A 488 80.16 19.96 -27.40
N SER A 489 79.29 18.98 -27.11
CA SER A 489 79.03 17.82 -27.95
C SER A 489 77.59 17.81 -28.46
N ARG A 490 77.39 17.21 -29.65
CA ARG A 490 76.05 16.96 -30.21
C ARG A 490 75.32 15.92 -29.36
N GLY A 491 74.00 16.06 -29.20
CA GLY A 491 73.16 15.04 -28.58
C GLY A 491 73.07 13.79 -29.45
N THR A 492 72.78 12.64 -28.85
CA THR A 492 72.49 11.41 -29.59
C THR A 492 71.05 11.42 -30.11
N ALA A 493 70.68 10.45 -30.97
CA ALA A 493 69.33 10.34 -31.51
C ALA A 493 68.28 10.32 -30.38
N ASN A 494 67.18 11.05 -30.59
CA ASN A 494 66.06 11.19 -29.65
C ASN A 494 66.46 11.83 -28.31
N GLN A 495 67.20 12.94 -28.33
CA GLN A 495 67.36 13.83 -27.18
C GLN A 495 66.88 15.26 -27.50
N ILE A 496 66.28 15.95 -26.52
CA ILE A 496 65.92 17.38 -26.49
C ILE A 496 66.85 18.14 -25.54
N MET A 497 66.92 19.47 -25.63
CA MET A 497 67.73 20.31 -24.73
C MET A 497 66.91 20.83 -23.55
N GLN A 498 67.42 20.71 -22.32
CA GLN A 498 66.81 21.23 -21.09
C GLN A 498 67.81 22.02 -20.25
N THR A 499 67.35 23.07 -19.55
CA THR A 499 68.18 23.94 -18.70
C THR A 499 68.22 23.44 -17.25
N ASP A 500 69.34 23.65 -16.55
CA ASP A 500 69.53 23.23 -15.14
C ASP A 500 69.30 24.36 -14.10
N ALA A 501 68.75 25.49 -14.54
CA ALA A 501 68.58 26.74 -13.76
C ALA A 501 69.87 27.41 -13.26
N ALA A 502 71.05 26.85 -13.53
CA ALA A 502 72.36 27.47 -13.28
C ALA A 502 72.98 28.06 -14.56
N GLY A 503 72.25 28.06 -15.68
CA GLY A 503 72.69 28.60 -16.97
C GLY A 503 73.36 27.57 -17.90
N ASN A 504 73.33 26.27 -17.58
CA ASN A 504 73.80 25.25 -18.52
C ASN A 504 72.62 24.56 -19.22
N VAL A 505 72.82 24.23 -20.49
CA VAL A 505 71.89 23.47 -21.31
C VAL A 505 72.46 22.07 -21.56
N ASN A 506 71.70 21.01 -21.31
CA ASN A 506 72.13 19.62 -21.51
C ASN A 506 71.16 18.84 -22.42
N TRP A 507 71.66 17.81 -23.10
CA TRP A 507 70.84 16.88 -23.90
C TRP A 507 70.18 15.81 -23.02
N VAL A 508 68.86 15.68 -23.07
CA VAL A 508 68.03 14.72 -22.32
C VAL A 508 67.05 13.99 -23.25
N SER A 509 66.67 12.74 -23.00
CA SER A 509 65.76 12.01 -23.90
C SER A 509 64.27 12.40 -23.68
N PRO A 510 63.44 12.64 -24.72
CA PRO A 510 62.06 13.14 -24.59
C PRO A 510 61.05 12.10 -24.10
N ASN A 511 61.45 10.83 -23.92
CA ASN A 511 60.61 9.79 -23.34
C ASN A 511 60.26 10.02 -21.85
N GLY A 512 60.62 11.18 -21.27
CA GLY A 512 60.27 11.61 -19.92
C GLY A 512 59.02 12.49 -19.78
N LEU A 513 58.28 12.82 -20.84
CA LEU A 513 57.10 13.71 -20.76
C LEU A 513 55.76 12.95 -20.79
N GLY A 514 55.62 11.90 -19.97
CA GLY A 514 54.45 11.01 -19.86
C GLY A 514 53.17 11.64 -19.28
N GLY A 515 52.63 12.67 -19.91
CA GLY A 515 51.35 13.29 -19.54
C GLY A 515 50.13 12.61 -20.18
N TRP A 516 48.99 12.61 -19.48
CA TRP A 516 47.68 12.27 -20.05
C TRP A 516 47.09 13.49 -20.77
N ALA A 517 46.76 13.36 -22.05
CA ALA A 517 46.11 14.44 -22.80
C ALA A 517 44.71 14.73 -22.24
N LEU A 518 44.29 16.00 -22.29
CA LEU A 518 42.94 16.43 -21.86
C LEU A 518 41.82 15.78 -22.68
N THR A 519 42.15 15.24 -23.86
CA THR A 519 41.25 14.52 -24.76
C THR A 519 41.38 13.00 -24.66
N GLY A 520 42.24 12.49 -23.78
CA GLY A 520 42.62 11.08 -23.71
C GLY A 520 43.71 10.69 -24.72
N ASN A 521 44.41 9.60 -24.42
CA ASN A 521 45.51 9.07 -25.23
C ASN A 521 45.02 7.89 -26.08
N SER A 522 45.44 7.78 -27.35
CA SER A 522 45.24 6.57 -28.18
C SER A 522 46.44 5.62 -28.07
N GLY A 523 46.24 4.31 -28.29
CA GLY A 523 47.32 3.32 -28.27
C GLY A 523 47.93 3.02 -26.89
N THR A 524 47.17 3.19 -25.81
CA THR A 524 47.65 2.98 -24.44
C THR A 524 48.01 1.52 -24.15
N SER A 525 49.09 1.31 -23.39
CA SER A 525 49.40 0.02 -22.76
C SER A 525 49.27 0.13 -21.24
N PRO A 526 48.53 -0.78 -20.56
CA PRO A 526 48.33 -0.72 -19.11
C PRO A 526 49.61 -0.73 -18.27
N THR A 527 50.75 -1.20 -18.80
CA THR A 527 52.04 -1.24 -18.07
C THR A 527 52.82 0.07 -18.14
N VAL A 528 52.50 0.97 -19.08
CA VAL A 528 53.24 2.22 -19.31
C VAL A 528 52.36 3.47 -19.32
N ASN A 529 51.05 3.33 -19.55
CA ASN A 529 50.10 4.43 -19.59
C ASN A 529 49.02 4.23 -18.51
N PHE A 530 49.27 4.77 -17.32
CA PHE A 530 48.32 4.82 -16.22
C PHE A 530 48.34 6.19 -15.56
N ILE A 531 47.22 6.59 -14.94
CA ILE A 531 47.17 7.78 -14.06
C ILE A 531 47.43 7.26 -12.65
N GLY A 532 48.58 7.56 -12.07
CA GLY A 532 48.96 7.04 -10.77
C GLY A 532 50.39 7.34 -10.38
N THR A 533 50.77 6.83 -9.23
CA THR A 533 52.11 6.90 -8.65
C THR A 533 52.84 5.56 -8.89
N THR A 534 54.16 5.61 -9.02
CA THR A 534 55.03 4.41 -9.11
C THR A 534 55.72 4.09 -7.79
N ASP A 535 55.65 5.01 -6.85
CA ASP A 535 56.03 4.82 -5.45
C ASP A 535 54.78 4.54 -4.60
N ASN A 536 54.97 4.27 -3.31
CA ASN A 536 53.87 4.00 -2.39
C ASN A 536 53.17 5.30 -1.90
N GLN A 537 53.20 6.38 -2.69
CA GLN A 537 52.50 7.62 -2.36
C GLN A 537 51.05 7.58 -2.86
N PRO A 538 50.08 8.12 -2.09
CA PRO A 538 48.68 8.20 -2.53
C PRO A 538 48.46 9.07 -3.77
N LEU A 539 47.60 8.63 -4.69
CA LEU A 539 47.08 9.46 -5.78
C LEU A 539 45.89 10.29 -5.27
N HIS A 540 45.97 11.63 -5.35
CA HIS A 540 44.91 12.55 -4.93
C HIS A 540 44.28 13.31 -6.10
N PHE A 541 42.95 13.32 -6.16
CA PHE A 541 42.16 14.25 -6.98
C PHE A 541 41.71 15.43 -6.11
N ARG A 542 41.78 16.67 -6.61
CA ARG A 542 41.39 17.88 -5.87
C ARG A 542 40.45 18.77 -6.68
N VAL A 543 39.54 19.45 -5.99
CA VAL A 543 38.66 20.51 -6.53
C VAL A 543 38.73 21.68 -5.56
N PHE A 544 39.02 22.90 -6.04
CA PHE A 544 39.27 24.09 -5.20
C PHE A 544 40.29 23.87 -4.06
N ASN A 545 41.36 23.12 -4.34
CA ASN A 545 42.39 22.73 -3.35
C ASN A 545 41.87 21.88 -2.17
N VAL A 546 40.69 21.28 -2.31
CA VAL A 546 40.11 20.31 -1.37
C VAL A 546 40.17 18.91 -1.98
N THR A 547 40.55 17.91 -1.19
CA THR A 547 40.56 16.50 -1.63
C THR A 547 39.18 16.11 -2.13
N ALA A 548 39.11 15.65 -3.38
CA ALA A 548 37.90 15.19 -4.05
C ALA A 548 38.01 13.72 -4.49
N GLY A 549 39.16 13.09 -4.29
CA GLY A 549 39.35 11.65 -4.43
C GLY A 549 40.75 11.24 -3.97
N ARG A 550 40.89 9.99 -3.53
CA ARG A 550 42.15 9.44 -3.00
C ARG A 550 42.20 7.93 -3.29
N VAL A 551 43.33 7.46 -3.81
CA VAL A 551 43.63 6.03 -3.99
C VAL A 551 44.99 5.77 -3.36
N GLU A 552 45.08 4.84 -2.42
CA GLU A 552 46.34 4.51 -1.74
C GLU A 552 46.51 3.02 -1.43
N ASN A 553 47.77 2.59 -1.40
CA ASN A 553 48.15 1.21 -1.12
C ASN A 553 48.48 0.99 0.37
N ALA A 554 49.32 1.84 0.97
CA ALA A 554 49.76 1.71 2.38
C ALA A 554 48.62 1.65 3.40
N GLY A 555 47.60 2.48 3.22
CA GLY A 555 46.40 2.51 4.06
C GLY A 555 45.20 1.75 3.49
N SER A 556 45.25 1.27 2.24
CA SER A 556 44.10 0.62 1.57
C SER A 556 42.79 1.44 1.59
N ASN A 557 42.86 2.78 1.72
CA ASN A 557 41.68 3.64 1.66
C ASN A 557 41.35 4.01 0.20
N THR A 558 40.06 4.10 -0.14
CA THR A 558 39.59 4.54 -1.45
C THR A 558 38.49 5.59 -1.29
N ALA A 559 38.61 6.74 -1.96
CA ALA A 559 37.58 7.77 -1.91
C ALA A 559 37.37 8.55 -3.21
N LEU A 560 36.13 9.00 -3.40
CA LEU A 560 35.72 9.88 -4.50
C LEU A 560 34.51 10.74 -4.11
N GLY A 561 34.67 12.05 -4.15
CA GLY A 561 33.68 13.05 -3.74
C GLY A 561 34.33 14.23 -3.06
N TYR A 562 33.81 15.44 -3.28
CA TYR A 562 34.35 16.67 -2.67
C TYR A 562 34.42 16.54 -1.14
N ASN A 563 35.61 16.72 -0.57
CA ASN A 563 35.89 16.60 0.86
C ASN A 563 35.61 15.19 1.46
N SER A 564 35.62 14.15 0.62
CA SER A 564 35.61 12.76 1.10
C SER A 564 36.97 12.41 1.71
N LEU A 565 36.98 11.64 2.83
CA LEU A 565 38.21 11.35 3.59
C LEU A 565 39.02 12.61 3.97
N GLY A 566 38.33 13.68 4.37
CA GLY A 566 38.91 15.02 4.55
C GLY A 566 40.10 15.10 5.54
N GLN A 567 39.93 14.66 6.78
CA GLN A 567 40.96 14.75 7.84
C GLN A 567 41.31 13.35 8.39
N MET A 568 42.46 12.81 7.99
CA MET A 568 42.90 11.45 8.37
C MET A 568 44.19 11.47 9.19
N ALA A 569 44.25 10.64 10.23
CA ALA A 569 45.47 10.32 10.97
C ALA A 569 46.26 9.21 10.26
N ALA A 570 47.57 9.11 10.52
CA ALA A 570 48.44 8.09 9.92
C ALA A 570 48.02 6.63 10.17
N ALA A 571 47.18 6.35 11.17
CA ALA A 571 46.70 5.01 11.54
C ALA A 571 45.40 4.56 10.82
N THR A 572 44.86 5.38 9.92
CA THR A 572 43.59 5.06 9.23
C THR A 572 43.79 4.12 8.05
N THR A 573 43.08 2.98 8.07
CA THR A 573 43.18 1.99 6.99
C THR A 573 41.83 1.41 6.55
N SER A 574 41.77 0.91 5.32
CA SER A 574 40.67 0.11 4.76
C SER A 574 39.30 0.80 4.67
N ASN A 575 39.25 2.13 4.61
CA ASN A 575 38.01 2.88 4.48
C ASN A 575 37.63 3.13 3.01
N THR A 576 36.34 3.06 2.73
CA THR A 576 35.74 3.39 1.42
C THR A 576 34.81 4.58 1.58
N ALA A 577 35.05 5.69 0.86
CA ALA A 577 34.23 6.90 0.98
C ALA A 577 33.83 7.49 -0.38
N PHE A 578 32.57 7.34 -0.77
CA PHE A 578 32.00 7.89 -1.99
C PHE A 578 30.90 8.90 -1.68
N GLY A 579 31.04 10.14 -2.15
CA GLY A 579 30.06 11.21 -1.92
C GLY A 579 30.67 12.46 -1.27
N ASN A 580 29.98 13.60 -1.41
CA ASN A 580 30.46 14.85 -0.83
C ASN A 580 30.44 14.78 0.70
N SER A 581 31.59 15.05 1.31
CA SER A 581 31.84 14.97 2.75
C SER A 581 31.55 13.60 3.36
N ALA A 582 31.60 12.53 2.58
CA ALA A 582 31.57 11.15 3.09
C ALA A 582 32.84 10.88 3.90
N LEU A 583 32.68 10.38 5.13
CA LEU A 583 33.81 10.05 6.01
C LEU A 583 34.78 11.22 6.25
N ARG A 584 34.25 12.45 6.31
CA ARG A 584 35.05 13.69 6.40
C ARG A 584 35.99 13.71 7.61
N GLY A 585 35.53 13.17 8.73
CA GLY A 585 36.22 13.22 10.03
C GLY A 585 35.73 14.38 10.89
N SER A 586 35.76 14.19 12.22
CA SER A 586 35.34 15.22 13.19
C SER A 586 36.20 16.49 13.08
N THR A 587 35.57 17.67 13.08
CA THR A 587 36.29 18.96 13.12
C THR A 587 36.76 19.34 14.52
N THR A 588 36.33 18.61 15.56
CA THR A 588 36.60 18.94 16.98
C THR A 588 37.49 17.91 17.67
N LEU A 589 37.63 16.70 17.13
CA LEU A 589 38.48 15.63 17.65
C LEU A 589 39.61 15.38 16.64
N ALA A 590 40.85 15.38 17.11
CA ALA A 590 42.04 15.30 16.27
C ALA A 590 41.99 14.08 15.34
N ASN A 591 41.87 14.34 14.03
CA ASN A 591 41.97 13.39 12.91
C ASN A 591 41.12 12.11 13.02
N ASN A 592 40.45 11.70 11.94
CA ASN A 592 39.85 10.37 11.90
C ASN A 592 40.96 9.30 12.10
N THR A 593 40.75 8.36 13.03
CA THR A 593 41.58 7.17 13.32
C THR A 593 40.83 5.87 13.05
N GLY A 594 39.56 5.94 12.61
CA GLY A 594 38.71 4.80 12.32
C GLY A 594 39.19 3.98 11.11
N THR A 595 38.95 2.68 11.18
CA THR A 595 39.37 1.71 10.16
C THR A 595 38.19 0.93 9.59
N SER A 596 38.32 0.41 8.37
CA SER A 596 37.36 -0.52 7.76
C SER A 596 35.93 0.02 7.62
N ASN A 597 35.75 1.33 7.48
CA ASN A 597 34.42 1.94 7.32
C ASN A 597 34.04 2.11 5.85
N ASN A 598 32.79 1.84 5.50
CA ASN A 598 32.19 2.11 4.19
C ASN A 598 31.20 3.27 4.32
N ALA A 599 31.37 4.33 3.54
CA ALA A 599 30.48 5.49 3.49
C ALA A 599 30.14 5.84 2.04
N LEU A 600 28.88 5.70 1.67
CA LEU A 600 28.37 5.94 0.32
C LEU A 600 27.17 6.89 0.41
N GLY A 601 27.37 8.15 0.04
CA GLY A 601 26.34 9.19 0.00
C GLY A 601 26.76 10.51 0.65
N TYR A 602 26.00 11.56 0.38
CA TYR A 602 26.24 12.91 0.91
C TYR A 602 26.26 12.90 2.45
N GLN A 603 27.35 13.36 3.05
CA GLN A 603 27.55 13.42 4.50
C GLN A 603 27.35 12.08 5.25
N SER A 604 27.52 10.95 4.57
CA SER A 604 27.54 9.64 5.24
C SER A 604 28.77 9.54 6.15
N LEU A 605 28.57 9.11 7.40
CA LEU A 605 29.63 8.97 8.43
C LEU A 605 30.47 10.25 8.63
N PHE A 606 29.81 11.41 8.69
CA PHE A 606 30.47 12.72 8.62
C PHE A 606 31.44 13.03 9.78
N ASN A 607 31.09 12.71 11.04
CA ASN A 607 31.84 13.12 12.24
C ASN A 607 32.75 12.04 12.88
N VAL A 608 33.20 11.04 12.12
CA VAL A 608 34.02 9.94 12.70
C VAL A 608 35.36 10.41 13.26
N ALA A 609 35.69 9.96 14.47
CA ALA A 609 36.94 10.21 15.18
C ALA A 609 37.75 8.92 15.36
N SER A 610 37.15 7.82 15.86
CA SER A 610 37.82 6.52 16.03
C SER A 610 36.95 5.29 15.73
N GLY A 611 35.68 5.49 15.35
CA GLY A 611 34.75 4.41 15.03
C GLY A 611 35.22 3.56 13.84
N SER A 612 35.14 2.24 13.96
CA SER A 612 35.64 1.29 12.95
C SER A 612 34.59 0.29 12.49
N SER A 613 34.77 -0.31 11.32
CA SER A 613 33.88 -1.34 10.75
C SER A 613 32.42 -0.90 10.55
N ASN A 614 32.16 0.38 10.30
CA ASN A 614 30.81 0.89 10.04
C ASN A 614 30.46 0.82 8.54
N SER A 615 29.18 0.64 8.23
CA SER A 615 28.62 0.53 6.90
C SER A 615 27.48 1.53 6.72
N ALA A 616 27.75 2.67 6.09
CA ALA A 616 26.86 3.82 5.93
C ALA A 616 26.50 4.03 4.45
N PHE A 617 25.24 3.84 4.08
CA PHE A 617 24.76 3.98 2.70
C PHE A 617 23.51 4.88 2.65
N GLY A 618 23.61 6.06 2.04
CA GLY A 618 22.54 7.04 1.96
C GLY A 618 22.97 8.43 2.37
N ILE A 619 22.01 9.35 2.43
CA ILE A 619 22.25 10.74 2.80
C ILE A 619 22.29 10.86 4.32
N ALA A 620 23.35 11.45 4.85
CA ALA A 620 23.55 11.73 6.27
C ALA A 620 23.32 10.51 7.19
N THR A 621 23.62 9.31 6.70
CA THR A 621 23.64 8.10 7.54
C THR A 621 24.78 8.16 8.54
N LEU A 622 24.53 7.75 9.79
CA LEU A 622 25.57 7.74 10.84
C LEU A 622 26.28 9.10 11.01
N TYR A 623 25.62 10.22 10.69
CA TYR A 623 26.23 11.55 10.60
C TYR A 623 26.99 11.98 11.87
N GLY A 624 26.43 11.69 13.04
CA GLY A 624 26.99 12.03 14.36
C GLY A 624 28.02 11.04 14.91
N ASN A 625 28.31 9.91 14.24
CA ASN A 625 29.13 8.85 14.81
C ASN A 625 30.59 9.21 14.93
N ALA A 626 31.07 9.40 16.16
CA ALA A 626 32.44 9.75 16.49
C ALA A 626 33.28 8.51 16.83
N THR A 627 32.84 7.67 17.77
CA THR A 627 33.65 6.54 18.27
C THR A 627 32.98 5.16 18.11
N GLY A 628 31.72 5.12 17.68
CA GLY A 628 30.94 3.90 17.53
C GLY A 628 31.43 2.99 16.40
N SER A 629 31.39 1.68 16.62
CA SER A 629 31.93 0.68 15.69
C SER A 629 30.90 -0.38 15.29
N SER A 630 31.13 -1.07 14.17
CA SER A 630 30.28 -2.18 13.72
C SER A 630 28.80 -1.83 13.51
N ASN A 631 28.50 -0.61 13.07
CA ASN A 631 27.13 -0.19 12.75
C ASN A 631 26.82 -0.39 11.26
N ILE A 632 25.58 -0.74 10.93
CA ILE A 632 25.03 -0.77 9.58
C ILE A 632 23.91 0.28 9.51
N ALA A 633 24.03 1.27 8.64
CA ALA A 633 23.02 2.30 8.41
C ALA A 633 22.75 2.46 6.90
N ILE A 634 21.54 2.14 6.46
CA ILE A 634 21.12 2.20 5.06
C ILE A 634 19.82 2.99 4.96
N GLY A 635 19.81 4.10 4.21
CA GLY A 635 18.63 4.96 4.04
C GLY A 635 18.92 6.43 4.33
N ASN A 636 17.96 7.31 4.13
CA ASN A 636 18.17 8.74 4.39
C ASN A 636 18.02 9.02 5.91
N TYR A 637 19.04 9.62 6.54
CA TYR A 637 19.14 9.89 7.98
C TYR A 637 19.06 8.67 8.92
N ALA A 638 19.35 7.45 8.43
CA ALA A 638 19.42 6.28 9.29
C ALA A 638 20.55 6.45 10.34
N LEU A 639 20.24 6.20 11.61
CA LEU A 639 21.20 6.29 12.73
C LEU A 639 21.86 7.69 12.91
N PHE A 640 21.20 8.78 12.51
CA PHE A 640 21.80 10.11 12.32
C PHE A 640 22.62 10.67 13.51
N ARG A 641 22.19 10.51 14.76
CA ARG A 641 22.83 11.14 15.95
C ARG A 641 23.57 10.19 16.89
N THR A 642 23.89 8.97 16.47
CA THR A 642 24.67 8.05 17.33
C THR A 642 26.09 8.56 17.47
N THR A 643 26.57 8.94 18.67
CA THR A 643 27.95 9.47 18.86
C THR A 643 28.99 8.39 19.14
N ALA A 644 28.63 7.35 19.91
CA ALA A 644 29.56 6.33 20.43
C ALA A 644 28.99 4.89 20.42
N GLY A 645 27.83 4.68 19.79
CA GLY A 645 27.15 3.39 19.75
C GLY A 645 27.78 2.37 18.86
N SER A 646 27.84 1.12 19.32
CA SER A 646 28.35 0.01 18.52
C SER A 646 27.33 -1.13 18.36
N GLY A 647 27.31 -1.72 17.16
CA GLY A 647 26.52 -2.92 16.84
C GLY A 647 25.09 -2.67 16.33
N GLY A 648 24.74 -1.44 15.95
CA GLY A 648 23.39 -1.09 15.49
C GLY A 648 23.15 -1.36 14.03
N VAL A 649 21.97 -1.88 13.69
CA VAL A 649 21.51 -2.08 12.32
C VAL A 649 20.28 -1.21 12.09
N ALA A 650 20.36 -0.23 11.19
CA ALA A 650 19.27 0.65 10.83
C ALA A 650 19.12 0.68 9.31
N ILE A 651 18.01 0.14 8.80
CA ILE A 651 17.73 0.07 7.36
C ILE A 651 16.34 0.68 7.12
N GLY A 652 16.28 1.80 6.44
CA GLY A 652 15.05 2.57 6.18
C GLY A 652 15.25 4.06 6.43
N ASN A 653 14.42 4.90 5.79
CA ASN A 653 14.48 6.34 6.03
C ASN A 653 14.10 6.66 7.49
N LEU A 654 14.93 7.48 8.13
CA LEU A 654 14.78 7.89 9.53
C LEU A 654 14.67 6.72 10.52
N SER A 655 15.17 5.54 10.15
CA SER A 655 15.31 4.41 11.07
C SER A 655 16.33 4.74 12.16
N MET A 656 15.95 4.54 13.42
CA MET A 656 16.76 4.95 14.59
C MET A 656 17.24 6.41 14.53
N TYR A 657 16.36 7.30 14.05
CA TYR A 657 16.62 8.75 14.06
C TYR A 657 16.14 9.37 15.39
N TRP A 658 16.87 10.39 15.88
CA TRP A 658 16.62 11.03 17.17
C TRP A 658 16.62 12.56 17.04
N TYR A 659 15.58 13.22 17.52
CA TYR A 659 15.35 14.65 17.26
C TYR A 659 16.04 15.62 18.24
N SER A 660 16.23 15.25 19.53
CA SER A 660 16.77 16.18 20.52
C SER A 660 17.44 15.51 21.72
N GLY A 661 18.50 16.16 22.24
CA GLY A 661 19.27 15.74 23.42
C GLY A 661 20.78 16.05 23.29
N PRO A 662 21.51 16.34 24.40
CA PRO A 662 22.98 16.43 24.37
C PRO A 662 23.55 15.10 23.87
N ALA A 663 24.70 15.15 23.18
CA ALA A 663 25.39 14.03 22.55
C ALA A 663 25.72 12.91 23.55
N GLY A 664 24.74 12.07 23.88
CA GLY A 664 24.87 10.94 24.77
C GLY A 664 25.52 9.75 24.06
N VAL A 665 26.21 8.93 24.85
CA VAL A 665 26.75 7.63 24.43
C VAL A 665 25.57 6.67 24.24
N PHE A 666 25.03 6.61 23.02
CA PHE A 666 23.99 5.63 22.70
C PHE A 666 24.64 4.29 22.37
N SER A 667 24.87 3.39 23.32
CA SER A 667 25.08 1.98 22.94
C SER A 667 23.89 1.54 22.10
N ASN A 668 24.10 0.88 20.96
CA ASN A 668 23.03 0.64 20.00
C ASN A 668 23.05 -0.80 19.49
N THR A 669 22.92 -1.81 20.35
CA THR A 669 22.74 -3.20 19.90
C THR A 669 21.33 -3.48 19.36
N ASN A 670 20.71 -2.52 18.67
CA ASN A 670 19.35 -2.59 18.16
C ASN A 670 19.36 -2.90 16.66
N THR A 671 18.34 -3.63 16.20
CA THR A 671 18.09 -3.90 14.79
C THR A 671 16.77 -3.26 14.38
N ALA A 672 16.80 -2.21 13.57
CA ALA A 672 15.65 -1.52 13.02
C ALA A 672 15.62 -1.67 11.49
N LEU A 673 14.54 -2.26 10.96
CA LEU A 673 14.31 -2.45 9.53
C LEU A 673 12.93 -1.91 9.16
N GLY A 674 12.89 -0.76 8.50
CA GLY A 674 11.66 -0.08 8.08
C GLY A 674 11.78 1.43 8.22
N THR A 675 11.00 2.17 7.44
CA THR A 675 10.88 3.62 7.60
C THR A 675 10.32 3.94 8.99
N TYR A 676 10.96 4.86 9.70
CA TYR A 676 10.60 5.29 11.07
C TYR A 676 10.61 4.17 12.14
N ALA A 677 11.23 3.02 11.86
CA ALA A 677 11.44 2.01 12.88
C ALA A 677 12.36 2.58 13.97
N MET A 678 11.91 2.53 15.24
CA MET A 678 12.60 3.12 16.39
C MET A 678 12.92 4.62 16.24
N LEU A 679 11.98 5.41 15.70
CA LEU A 679 12.09 6.86 15.60
C LEU A 679 11.87 7.55 16.96
N GLY A 680 12.94 7.95 17.65
CA GLY A 680 12.83 8.64 18.93
C GLY A 680 12.35 10.08 18.80
N GLU A 681 11.03 10.29 18.92
CA GLU A 681 10.37 11.60 18.93
C GLU A 681 10.09 12.15 20.34
N HIS A 682 10.30 11.37 21.40
CA HIS A 682 9.76 11.72 22.71
C HIS A 682 10.80 11.71 23.84
N PHE A 683 11.56 12.80 23.98
CA PHE A 683 12.14 13.16 25.27
C PHE A 683 12.24 14.64 25.53
N GLY A 684 11.47 15.07 26.54
CA GLY A 684 11.87 16.18 27.39
C GLY A 684 13.19 15.86 28.10
N SER A 685 14.01 16.89 28.22
CA SER A 685 15.30 16.90 28.93
C SER A 685 15.22 16.20 30.30
N GLY A 686 15.84 15.03 30.47
CA GLY A 686 15.92 14.42 31.80
C GLY A 686 16.54 13.03 31.96
N ILE A 687 16.75 12.24 30.90
CA ILE A 687 17.29 10.88 31.05
C ILE A 687 18.81 10.89 30.87
N GLY A 688 19.54 10.52 31.93
CA GLY A 688 20.99 10.37 31.95
C GLY A 688 21.50 9.21 31.08
N PRO A 689 22.82 9.10 30.87
CA PRO A 689 23.46 8.23 29.86
C PRO A 689 23.32 6.70 30.06
N ASN A 690 22.50 6.22 30.99
CA ASN A 690 22.48 4.82 31.45
C ASN A 690 21.19 4.03 31.19
N ASN A 691 20.22 4.53 30.41
CA ASN A 691 18.99 3.76 30.13
C ASN A 691 18.38 4.09 28.75
N ASN A 692 18.81 3.39 27.70
CA ASN A 692 18.65 3.85 26.31
C ASN A 692 18.01 2.80 25.37
N GLY A 693 17.20 1.87 25.86
CA GLY A 693 16.46 0.91 25.04
C GLY A 693 17.35 0.07 24.11
N LEU A 694 18.11 -0.85 24.71
CA LEU A 694 19.08 -1.74 24.06
C LEU A 694 18.46 -3.09 23.67
N ARG A 695 19.13 -3.79 22.75
CA ARG A 695 18.81 -5.16 22.32
C ARG A 695 17.38 -5.34 21.79
N ASN A 696 16.86 -4.29 21.17
CA ASN A 696 15.56 -4.33 20.52
C ASN A 696 15.69 -4.74 19.04
N THR A 697 14.77 -5.56 18.55
CA THR A 697 14.60 -5.86 17.12
C THR A 697 13.26 -5.29 16.68
N ALA A 698 13.23 -4.38 15.71
CA ALA A 698 12.03 -3.74 15.20
C ALA A 698 12.01 -3.81 13.66
N THR A 699 11.13 -4.63 13.11
CA THR A 699 10.95 -4.77 11.66
C THR A 699 9.54 -4.36 11.26
N GLY A 700 9.41 -3.34 10.42
CA GLY A 700 8.13 -2.80 9.95
C GLY A 700 8.12 -1.27 9.93
N TYR A 701 7.19 -0.71 9.17
CA TYR A 701 6.93 0.73 9.17
C TYR A 701 6.44 1.18 10.56
N GLU A 702 7.10 2.19 11.14
CA GLU A 702 6.80 2.73 12.49
C GLU A 702 6.79 1.66 13.61
N ALA A 703 7.53 0.56 13.44
CA ALA A 703 7.69 -0.43 14.50
C ALA A 703 8.51 0.15 15.66
N LEU A 704 8.01 0.01 16.89
CA LEU A 704 8.67 0.44 18.12
C LEU A 704 9.05 1.95 18.10
N GLN A 705 8.18 2.79 17.54
CA GLN A 705 8.47 4.20 17.27
C GLN A 705 8.82 4.97 18.55
N ALA A 706 7.95 4.96 19.57
CA ALA A 706 8.09 5.81 20.75
C ALA A 706 9.10 5.31 21.82
N ILE A 707 10.03 4.42 21.46
CA ILE A 707 10.96 3.81 22.41
C ILE A 707 11.86 4.82 23.08
N SER A 708 11.92 4.68 24.41
CA SER A 708 12.50 5.67 25.30
C SER A 708 13.60 5.04 26.16
N SER A 709 13.32 3.91 26.80
CA SER A 709 14.25 3.20 27.68
C SER A 709 14.04 1.68 27.75
N GLY A 710 13.02 1.14 27.06
CA GLY A 710 12.69 -0.29 27.12
C GLY A 710 13.68 -1.18 26.37
N ASN A 711 14.16 -2.25 27.02
CA ASN A 711 15.16 -3.16 26.48
C ASN A 711 14.55 -4.50 26.03
N ASP A 712 15.28 -5.22 25.18
CA ASP A 712 15.01 -6.63 24.87
C ASP A 712 13.61 -6.89 24.26
N ASN A 713 13.08 -5.94 23.48
CA ASN A 713 11.82 -6.10 22.76
C ASN A 713 12.04 -6.63 21.34
N THR A 714 11.20 -7.56 20.89
CA THR A 714 11.20 -8.08 19.52
C THR A 714 9.88 -7.75 18.85
N VAL A 715 9.93 -7.00 17.74
CA VAL A 715 8.77 -6.46 17.01
C VAL A 715 8.89 -6.79 15.54
N LEU A 716 7.85 -7.42 14.98
CA LEU A 716 7.70 -7.69 13.55
C LEU A 716 6.28 -7.34 13.11
N GLY A 717 6.10 -6.22 12.40
CA GLY A 717 4.81 -5.81 11.88
C GLY A 717 4.66 -4.29 11.70
N PHE A 718 3.67 -3.89 10.90
CA PHE A 718 3.27 -2.49 10.77
C PHE A 718 2.78 -1.94 12.11
N ARG A 719 3.41 -0.87 12.60
CA ARG A 719 3.07 -0.20 13.87
C ARG A 719 2.97 -1.13 15.09
N GLY A 720 3.79 -2.19 15.12
CA GLY A 720 3.93 -3.02 16.32
C GLY A 720 4.59 -2.20 17.43
N MET A 721 4.07 -2.26 18.66
CA MET A 721 4.59 -1.51 19.82
C MET A 721 4.80 -0.01 19.56
N TYR A 722 3.92 0.61 18.77
CA TYR A 722 4.03 2.00 18.33
C TYR A 722 4.30 2.99 19.48
N SER A 723 3.57 2.84 20.59
CA SER A 723 3.61 3.76 21.75
C SER A 723 4.57 3.34 22.88
N ASN A 724 5.39 2.30 22.69
CA ASN A 724 6.17 1.73 23.80
C ASN A 724 7.33 2.63 24.20
N GLY A 725 7.23 3.23 25.38
CA GLY A 725 8.28 4.08 25.97
C GLY A 725 9.33 3.28 26.74
N SER A 726 8.95 2.63 27.85
CA SER A 726 9.90 1.95 28.76
C SER A 726 9.63 0.47 28.97
N GLY A 727 8.57 -0.09 28.38
CA GLY A 727 8.27 -1.52 28.44
C GLY A 727 9.40 -2.37 27.87
N SER A 728 9.80 -3.40 28.59
CA SER A 728 10.92 -4.30 28.25
C SER A 728 10.47 -5.75 28.11
N PHE A 729 11.28 -6.58 27.43
CA PHE A 729 11.04 -8.02 27.28
C PHE A 729 9.72 -8.39 26.56
N ASN A 730 9.22 -7.53 25.69
CA ASN A 730 8.00 -7.81 24.92
C ASN A 730 8.31 -8.45 23.56
N SER A 731 7.44 -9.37 23.13
CA SER A 731 7.48 -10.01 21.81
C SER A 731 6.19 -9.69 21.05
N ALA A 732 6.25 -8.85 20.02
CA ALA A 732 5.13 -8.39 19.22
C ALA A 732 5.26 -8.80 17.75
N PHE A 733 4.46 -9.75 17.30
CA PHE A 733 4.47 -10.27 15.94
C PHE A 733 3.09 -10.09 15.30
N GLY A 734 2.93 -9.11 14.42
CA GLY A 734 1.67 -8.80 13.76
C GLY A 734 1.44 -7.29 13.61
N SER A 735 0.56 -6.93 12.68
CA SER A 735 0.15 -5.53 12.51
C SER A 735 -0.57 -5.04 13.76
N GLU A 736 -0.13 -3.89 14.30
CA GLU A 736 -0.68 -3.26 15.52
C GLU A 736 -0.68 -4.16 16.77
N ALA A 737 0.20 -5.16 16.83
CA ALA A 737 0.41 -5.94 18.06
C ALA A 737 1.03 -5.03 19.14
N LEU A 738 0.46 -5.01 20.35
CA LEU A 738 0.88 -4.15 21.46
C LEU A 738 0.93 -2.64 21.11
N TYR A 739 0.07 -2.17 20.20
CA TYR A 739 0.10 -0.81 19.67
C TYR A 739 0.15 0.31 20.73
N ASP A 740 -0.75 0.24 21.73
CA ASP A 740 -0.86 1.26 22.80
C ASP A 740 0.03 0.97 24.02
N ASN A 741 0.87 -0.07 23.99
CA ASN A 741 1.75 -0.42 25.12
C ASN A 741 2.73 0.72 25.35
N THR A 742 2.81 1.26 26.57
CA THR A 742 3.73 2.34 26.94
C THR A 742 4.82 1.88 27.90
N ILE A 743 4.44 1.15 28.94
CA ILE A 743 5.37 0.71 30.01
C ILE A 743 5.21 -0.77 30.36
N GLY A 744 4.22 -1.47 29.80
CA GLY A 744 4.00 -2.90 30.06
C GLY A 744 5.19 -3.75 29.61
N ALA A 745 5.56 -4.74 30.42
CA ALA A 745 6.73 -5.60 30.21
C ALA A 745 6.35 -7.09 30.16
N ASP A 746 7.25 -7.92 29.63
CA ASP A 746 7.11 -9.38 29.61
C ASP A 746 5.84 -9.88 28.90
N ASN A 747 5.38 -9.16 27.86
CA ASN A 747 4.20 -9.57 27.09
C ASN A 747 4.57 -10.29 25.78
N VAL A 748 3.79 -11.30 25.41
CA VAL A 748 3.87 -12.00 24.11
C VAL A 748 2.57 -11.74 23.34
N ALA A 749 2.66 -11.05 22.22
CA ALA A 749 1.55 -10.74 21.32
C ALA A 749 1.85 -11.27 19.91
N LEU A 750 1.13 -12.30 19.46
CA LEU A 750 1.26 -12.88 18.12
C LEU A 750 -0.09 -12.82 17.40
N GLY A 751 -0.23 -11.96 16.40
CA GLY A 751 -1.43 -11.78 15.61
C GLY A 751 -1.77 -10.30 15.38
N LYS A 752 -2.55 -10.03 14.33
CA LYS A 752 -3.07 -8.68 14.09
C LYS A 752 -3.93 -8.23 15.28
N ASN A 753 -3.67 -7.04 15.81
CA ASN A 753 -4.35 -6.43 16.96
C ASN A 753 -4.25 -7.23 18.27
N ALA A 754 -3.30 -8.15 18.40
CA ALA A 754 -3.07 -8.85 19.67
C ALA A 754 -2.59 -7.85 20.74
N LEU A 755 -3.25 -7.82 21.90
CA LEU A 755 -2.98 -6.85 22.99
C LEU A 755 -3.01 -5.37 22.56
N ARG A 756 -3.80 -5.03 21.55
CA ARG A 756 -3.75 -3.70 20.91
C ARG A 756 -3.86 -2.53 21.89
N SER A 757 -4.85 -2.55 22.79
CA SER A 757 -5.09 -1.46 23.76
C SER A 757 -4.42 -1.63 25.13
N ASN A 758 -3.50 -2.59 25.29
CA ASN A 758 -2.75 -2.75 26.53
C ASN A 758 -1.82 -1.54 26.71
N VAL A 759 -1.91 -0.81 27.83
CA VAL A 759 -1.04 0.36 28.08
C VAL A 759 0.11 0.03 29.03
N ALA A 760 -0.18 -0.57 30.19
CA ALA A 760 0.81 -0.84 31.24
C ALA A 760 0.75 -2.26 31.83
N GLY A 761 -0.14 -3.11 31.32
CA GLY A 761 -0.26 -4.51 31.76
C GLY A 761 0.97 -5.32 31.35
N SER A 762 1.43 -6.17 32.27
CA SER A 762 2.64 -6.99 32.11
C SER A 762 2.33 -8.49 32.26
N LYS A 763 3.23 -9.35 31.78
CA LYS A 763 3.17 -10.82 31.90
C LYS A 763 1.93 -11.43 31.24
N THR A 764 1.64 -10.99 30.02
CA THR A 764 0.46 -11.41 29.25
C THR A 764 0.86 -12.20 28.01
N VAL A 765 0.15 -13.29 27.72
CA VAL A 765 0.31 -14.06 26.47
C VAL A 765 -0.96 -13.93 25.64
N ALA A 766 -0.87 -13.39 24.43
CA ALA A 766 -1.97 -13.24 23.48
C ALA A 766 -1.55 -13.75 22.08
N LEU A 767 -2.05 -14.92 21.70
CA LEU A 767 -1.73 -15.61 20.45
C LEU A 767 -3.01 -15.80 19.62
N GLY A 768 -3.16 -15.03 18.54
CA GLY A 768 -4.29 -15.07 17.63
C GLY A 768 -4.70 -13.68 17.15
N ARG A 769 -5.39 -13.59 16.01
CA ARG A 769 -5.98 -12.33 15.55
C ARG A 769 -6.98 -11.83 16.60
N SER A 770 -6.82 -10.58 17.02
CA SER A 770 -7.67 -9.91 18.01
C SER A 770 -7.70 -10.59 19.39
N ALA A 771 -6.70 -11.42 19.72
CA ALA A 771 -6.55 -11.96 21.08
C ALA A 771 -6.25 -10.80 22.05
N MET A 772 -7.11 -10.61 23.05
CA MET A 772 -7.04 -9.46 23.97
C MET A 772 -6.98 -8.08 23.28
N GLU A 773 -7.70 -7.89 22.17
CA GLU A 773 -7.71 -6.61 21.44
C GLU A 773 -8.09 -5.41 22.31
N TYR A 774 -9.08 -5.58 23.19
CA TYR A 774 -9.57 -4.56 24.13
C TYR A 774 -9.01 -4.77 25.54
N ALA A 775 -7.71 -5.07 25.66
CA ALA A 775 -6.98 -5.17 26.91
C ALA A 775 -7.02 -3.88 27.76
N ASN A 776 -6.71 -4.01 29.04
CA ASN A 776 -6.72 -2.92 30.01
C ASN A 776 -5.78 -1.76 29.64
N SER A 777 -6.32 -0.54 29.61
CA SER A 777 -5.60 0.70 29.25
C SER A 777 -5.15 1.54 30.46
N ALA A 778 -5.07 0.96 31.65
CA ALA A 778 -4.53 1.65 32.82
C ALA A 778 -3.07 2.07 32.57
N THR A 779 -2.71 3.27 33.02
CA THR A 779 -1.40 3.90 32.77
C THR A 779 -0.34 3.55 33.80
N ALA A 780 -0.73 3.04 34.97
CA ALA A 780 0.19 2.53 35.99
C ALA A 780 0.54 1.07 35.70
N ALA A 781 1.78 0.64 35.93
CA ALA A 781 2.21 -0.74 35.70
C ALA A 781 1.54 -1.74 36.65
N PHE A 782 1.11 -2.88 36.13
CA PHE A 782 0.56 -4.01 36.89
C PHE A 782 0.77 -5.32 36.13
N ASP A 783 0.82 -6.44 36.84
CA ASP A 783 0.86 -7.77 36.23
C ASP A 783 -0.57 -8.26 35.94
N THR A 784 -0.82 -8.79 34.74
CA THR A 784 -2.12 -9.40 34.38
C THR A 784 -2.15 -10.91 34.59
N PHE A 785 -1.04 -11.60 34.27
CA PHE A 785 -0.96 -13.07 34.16
C PHE A 785 -2.06 -13.70 33.29
N ASN A 786 -2.54 -12.97 32.27
CA ASN A 786 -3.55 -13.49 31.36
C ASN A 786 -2.90 -14.30 30.22
N THR A 787 -3.53 -15.40 29.84
CA THR A 787 -3.16 -16.23 28.69
C THR A 787 -4.36 -16.35 27.75
N ALA A 788 -4.24 -15.87 26.52
CA ALA A 788 -5.26 -15.90 25.48
C ALA A 788 -4.67 -16.55 24.22
N VAL A 789 -5.19 -17.69 23.81
CA VAL A 789 -4.70 -18.43 22.64
C VAL A 789 -5.88 -18.83 21.76
N GLY A 790 -6.03 -18.17 20.61
CA GLY A 790 -7.11 -18.39 19.65
C GLY A 790 -7.61 -17.11 19.01
N PHE A 791 -8.37 -17.24 17.93
CA PHE A 791 -9.06 -16.11 17.30
C PHE A 791 -10.06 -15.48 18.28
N GLU A 792 -9.90 -14.18 18.58
CA GLU A 792 -10.72 -13.45 19.56
C GLU A 792 -10.78 -14.09 20.97
N ALA A 793 -9.77 -14.88 21.34
CA ALA A 793 -9.64 -15.37 22.71
C ALA A 793 -9.45 -14.19 23.67
N LEU A 794 -10.27 -14.14 24.73
CA LEU A 794 -10.25 -13.07 25.73
C LEU A 794 -10.23 -11.65 25.13
N ARG A 795 -10.95 -11.43 24.02
CA ARG A 795 -10.92 -10.16 23.26
C ARG A 795 -11.29 -8.95 24.12
N GLY A 796 -12.20 -9.13 25.07
CA GLY A 796 -12.82 -8.06 25.85
C GLY A 796 -14.17 -7.66 25.24
N SER A 797 -14.98 -6.94 26.02
CA SER A 797 -16.22 -6.38 25.51
C SER A 797 -15.93 -5.42 24.34
N THR A 798 -16.93 -5.03 23.55
CA THR A 798 -16.73 -4.13 22.40
C THR A 798 -16.25 -2.73 22.76
N THR A 799 -15.96 -2.46 24.03
CA THR A 799 -15.40 -1.22 24.54
C THR A 799 -13.89 -1.39 24.73
N ALA A 800 -13.08 -0.41 24.29
CA ALA A 800 -11.66 -0.40 24.62
C ALA A 800 -11.46 -0.43 26.15
N ALA A 801 -10.40 -1.09 26.62
CA ALA A 801 -10.11 -1.31 28.04
C ALA A 801 -11.06 -2.25 28.79
N ALA A 802 -11.87 -3.04 28.09
CA ALA A 802 -12.83 -3.96 28.70
C ALA A 802 -12.31 -5.39 28.86
N ASN A 803 -11.05 -5.58 29.26
CA ASN A 803 -10.52 -6.86 29.72
C ASN A 803 -9.54 -6.61 30.86
N THR A 804 -10.07 -6.15 31.99
CA THR A 804 -9.33 -5.77 33.20
C THR A 804 -9.09 -6.93 34.15
N GLY A 805 -9.52 -8.14 33.78
CA GLY A 805 -9.33 -9.35 34.58
C GLY A 805 -7.86 -9.71 34.79
N TYR A 806 -7.59 -10.42 35.89
CA TYR A 806 -6.27 -10.93 36.27
C TYR A 806 -6.28 -12.46 36.38
N GLY A 807 -5.22 -13.11 35.91
CA GLY A 807 -4.99 -14.55 36.02
C GLY A 807 -5.95 -15.39 35.17
N VAL A 808 -6.41 -14.86 34.05
CA VAL A 808 -7.39 -15.51 33.18
C VAL A 808 -6.68 -16.35 32.12
N THR A 809 -7.09 -17.61 31.96
CA THR A 809 -6.62 -18.49 30.88
C THR A 809 -7.75 -18.79 29.91
N ALA A 810 -7.60 -18.42 28.65
CA ALA A 810 -8.57 -18.64 27.58
C ALA A 810 -7.87 -19.26 26.37
N VAL A 811 -8.07 -20.57 26.17
CA VAL A 811 -7.47 -21.33 25.08
C VAL A 811 -8.58 -21.88 24.19
N GLY A 812 -8.65 -21.45 22.94
CA GLY A 812 -9.68 -21.79 21.96
C GLY A 812 -10.26 -20.54 21.28
N SER A 813 -10.76 -20.72 20.05
CA SER A 813 -11.43 -19.64 19.31
C SER A 813 -12.63 -19.11 20.10
N MET A 814 -12.70 -17.79 20.29
CA MET A 814 -13.76 -17.11 21.04
C MET A 814 -13.94 -17.61 22.49
N SER A 815 -12.93 -18.26 23.09
CA SER A 815 -12.94 -18.58 24.52
C SER A 815 -12.90 -17.27 25.32
N MET A 816 -13.82 -17.13 26.28
CA MET A 816 -13.93 -15.93 27.13
C MET A 816 -14.02 -14.60 26.37
N ARG A 817 -14.63 -14.62 25.18
CA ARG A 817 -14.58 -13.51 24.20
C ARG A 817 -14.94 -12.15 24.78
N VAL A 818 -15.94 -12.06 25.67
CA VAL A 818 -16.48 -10.79 26.19
C VAL A 818 -16.13 -10.51 27.66
N ASN A 819 -15.12 -11.18 28.22
CA ASN A 819 -14.69 -10.98 29.61
C ASN A 819 -14.28 -9.53 29.88
N SER A 820 -15.00 -8.85 30.78
CA SER A 820 -14.78 -7.45 31.11
C SER A 820 -13.88 -7.25 32.32
N ALA A 821 -14.23 -7.89 33.45
CA ALA A 821 -13.51 -7.79 34.72
C ALA A 821 -13.40 -9.14 35.45
N GLY A 822 -13.85 -10.23 34.84
CA GLY A 822 -13.80 -11.56 35.43
C GLY A 822 -12.37 -12.02 35.70
N ASN A 823 -12.12 -12.50 36.92
CA ASN A 823 -10.80 -12.85 37.43
C ASN A 823 -10.62 -14.36 37.60
N ARG A 824 -9.40 -14.86 37.36
CA ARG A 824 -9.00 -16.25 37.65
C ARG A 824 -9.89 -17.32 37.02
N ASN A 825 -10.42 -17.04 35.83
CA ASN A 825 -11.21 -18.02 35.07
C ASN A 825 -10.29 -18.83 34.14
N SER A 826 -10.67 -20.07 33.88
CA SER A 826 -9.96 -20.99 32.99
C SER A 826 -10.92 -21.57 31.96
N GLY A 827 -10.85 -21.13 30.71
CA GLY A 827 -11.64 -21.62 29.59
C GLY A 827 -10.78 -22.34 28.56
N PHE A 828 -10.99 -23.64 28.38
CA PHE A 828 -10.34 -24.47 27.37
C PHE A 828 -11.38 -25.04 26.40
N GLY A 829 -11.39 -24.57 25.17
CA GLY A 829 -12.34 -24.97 24.13
C GLY A 829 -12.84 -23.79 23.30
N CYS A 830 -13.36 -24.08 22.11
CA CYS A 830 -14.03 -23.05 21.32
C CYS A 830 -15.30 -22.59 22.05
N ARG A 831 -15.46 -21.27 22.22
CA ARG A 831 -16.58 -20.65 22.96
C ARG A 831 -16.75 -21.07 24.42
N SER A 832 -15.75 -21.65 25.08
CA SER A 832 -15.83 -21.87 26.54
C SER A 832 -15.94 -20.52 27.27
N LEU A 833 -16.90 -20.38 28.18
CA LEU A 833 -17.18 -19.13 28.92
C LEU A 833 -17.37 -17.90 28.01
N SER A 834 -17.88 -18.07 26.79
CA SER A 834 -17.91 -17.03 25.76
C SER A 834 -18.75 -15.79 26.15
N SER A 835 -19.73 -15.94 27.06
CA SER A 835 -20.57 -14.86 27.58
C SER A 835 -20.12 -14.32 28.95
N ASN A 836 -19.04 -14.83 29.53
CA ASN A 836 -18.58 -14.38 30.84
C ASN A 836 -18.11 -12.94 30.76
N THR A 837 -18.67 -12.05 31.57
CA THR A 837 -18.26 -10.64 31.70
C THR A 837 -17.50 -10.43 33.02
N ASN A 838 -18.12 -10.81 34.15
CA ASN A 838 -17.65 -10.49 35.50
C ASN A 838 -17.45 -11.70 36.39
N GLY A 839 -17.76 -12.92 35.92
CA GLY A 839 -17.64 -14.13 36.73
C GLY A 839 -16.20 -14.39 37.17
N VAL A 840 -16.02 -15.07 38.31
CA VAL A 840 -14.70 -15.25 38.94
C VAL A 840 -14.49 -16.70 39.35
N ARG A 841 -13.28 -17.21 39.13
CA ARG A 841 -12.87 -18.58 39.46
C ARG A 841 -13.75 -19.67 38.83
N ASN A 842 -14.19 -19.46 37.60
CA ASN A 842 -14.88 -20.47 36.81
C ASN A 842 -13.87 -21.29 35.98
N THR A 843 -14.06 -22.61 35.93
CA THR A 843 -13.31 -23.52 35.05
C THR A 843 -14.27 -24.12 34.05
N ALA A 844 -13.98 -23.99 32.75
CA ALA A 844 -14.79 -24.53 31.67
C ALA A 844 -13.88 -25.24 30.65
N VAL A 845 -14.12 -26.52 30.42
CA VAL A 845 -13.32 -27.35 29.52
C VAL A 845 -14.26 -28.10 28.57
N GLY A 846 -14.24 -27.74 27.29
CA GLY A 846 -15.11 -28.29 26.24
C GLY A 846 -15.62 -27.23 25.27
N PHE A 847 -16.14 -27.67 24.11
CA PHE A 847 -16.81 -26.78 23.15
C PHE A 847 -18.08 -26.20 23.79
N GLY A 848 -18.20 -24.87 23.87
CA GLY A 848 -19.37 -24.21 24.45
C GLY A 848 -19.59 -24.48 25.95
N ALA A 849 -18.59 -25.00 26.67
CA ALA A 849 -18.69 -25.25 28.11
C ALA A 849 -18.92 -23.92 28.87
N ALA A 850 -19.92 -23.88 29.74
CA ALA A 850 -20.33 -22.70 30.51
C ALA A 850 -20.61 -21.43 29.67
N GLU A 851 -21.09 -21.60 28.43
CA GLU A 851 -21.38 -20.48 27.52
C GLU A 851 -22.44 -19.52 28.07
N SER A 852 -23.35 -19.97 28.95
CA SER A 852 -24.38 -19.14 29.57
C SER A 852 -23.93 -18.34 30.79
N ILE A 853 -22.76 -18.63 31.36
CA ILE A 853 -22.30 -17.95 32.58
C ILE A 853 -21.85 -16.52 32.22
N SER A 854 -22.53 -15.52 32.77
CA SER A 854 -22.18 -14.10 32.59
C SER A 854 -21.45 -13.51 33.81
N SER A 855 -21.86 -13.86 35.02
CA SER A 855 -21.29 -13.32 36.27
C SER A 855 -21.17 -14.32 37.43
N GLY A 856 -21.35 -15.63 37.19
CA GLY A 856 -21.28 -16.67 38.22
C GLY A 856 -19.89 -16.86 38.83
N TYR A 857 -19.84 -17.45 40.02
CA TYR A 857 -18.63 -17.64 40.81
C TYR A 857 -18.35 -19.11 41.14
N PHE A 858 -17.08 -19.52 41.09
CA PHE A 858 -16.61 -20.84 41.54
C PHE A 858 -17.23 -22.04 40.82
N ASN A 859 -17.59 -21.90 39.55
CA ASN A 859 -18.23 -22.98 38.79
C ASN A 859 -17.19 -23.87 38.07
N THR A 860 -17.52 -25.14 37.90
CA THR A 860 -16.74 -26.09 37.09
C THR A 860 -17.63 -26.75 36.04
N ALA A 861 -17.30 -26.57 34.77
CA ALA A 861 -17.97 -27.20 33.64
C ALA A 861 -16.96 -28.04 32.85
N LEU A 862 -17.18 -29.35 32.74
CA LEU A 862 -16.30 -30.26 32.01
C LEU A 862 -17.13 -31.12 31.05
N GLY A 863 -16.97 -30.90 29.75
CA GLY A 863 -17.75 -31.54 28.69
C GLY A 863 -18.21 -30.52 27.64
N ALA A 864 -18.53 -30.97 26.43
CA ALA A 864 -19.13 -30.10 25.42
C ALA A 864 -20.52 -29.63 25.91
N PHE A 865 -20.78 -28.32 25.84
CA PHE A 865 -22.01 -27.69 26.31
C PHE A 865 -22.38 -28.00 27.77
N ALA A 866 -21.42 -28.45 28.59
CA ALA A 866 -21.62 -28.60 30.03
C ALA A 866 -21.93 -27.23 30.64
N TYR A 867 -22.89 -27.18 31.55
CA TYR A 867 -23.41 -25.94 32.15
C TYR A 867 -24.02 -25.01 31.09
N SER A 868 -25.06 -25.50 30.42
CA SER A 868 -25.73 -24.81 29.30
C SER A 868 -26.77 -23.76 29.72
N THR A 869 -27.14 -23.70 31.01
CA THR A 869 -28.20 -22.81 31.49
C THR A 869 -27.85 -22.12 32.80
N GLY A 870 -28.36 -20.89 32.93
CA GLY A 870 -28.33 -20.11 34.16
C GLY A 870 -26.97 -19.52 34.52
N ASN A 871 -27.02 -18.62 35.50
CA ASN A 871 -25.87 -17.96 36.09
C ASN A 871 -25.91 -18.27 37.59
N PHE A 872 -25.29 -19.38 37.96
CA PHE A 872 -25.29 -19.88 39.34
C PHE A 872 -23.87 -19.86 39.89
N ASP A 873 -23.78 -20.14 41.19
CA ASP A 873 -22.54 -20.08 41.94
C ASP A 873 -22.25 -21.43 42.62
N ASN A 874 -20.97 -21.75 42.75
CA ASN A 874 -20.49 -22.94 43.43
C ASN A 874 -21.14 -24.22 42.88
N SER A 875 -21.23 -24.32 41.55
CA SER A 875 -21.88 -25.43 40.87
C SER A 875 -20.92 -26.18 39.93
N VAL A 876 -21.07 -27.50 39.88
CA VAL A 876 -20.23 -28.40 39.09
C VAL A 876 -21.10 -29.17 38.11
N ALA A 877 -20.79 -29.11 36.82
CA ALA A 877 -21.41 -29.88 35.76
C ALA A 877 -20.33 -30.67 35.01
N ILE A 878 -20.39 -32.00 35.07
CA ILE A 878 -19.43 -32.87 34.40
C ILE A 878 -20.20 -33.81 33.49
N GLY A 879 -19.93 -33.77 32.18
CA GLY A 879 -20.62 -34.53 31.15
C GLY A 879 -21.08 -33.63 30.00
N ASP A 880 -21.20 -34.23 28.82
CA ASP A 880 -21.75 -33.56 27.64
C ASP A 880 -23.19 -33.09 27.93
N ALA A 881 -23.47 -31.82 27.65
CA ALA A 881 -24.75 -31.16 27.91
C ALA A 881 -25.27 -31.24 29.37
N SER A 882 -24.41 -31.54 30.35
CA SER A 882 -24.80 -31.62 31.76
C SER A 882 -25.30 -30.26 32.27
N ALA A 883 -26.52 -30.19 32.81
CA ALA A 883 -27.16 -28.93 33.22
C ALA A 883 -27.36 -28.86 34.74
N VAL A 884 -26.95 -27.74 35.33
CA VAL A 884 -27.28 -27.36 36.72
C VAL A 884 -28.49 -26.42 36.73
N THR A 885 -29.32 -26.47 37.77
CA THR A 885 -30.59 -25.74 37.86
C THR A 885 -30.61 -24.69 38.97
N ALA A 886 -29.62 -24.72 39.87
CA ALA A 886 -29.43 -23.77 40.95
C ALA A 886 -27.96 -23.71 41.40
N SER A 887 -27.64 -22.73 42.26
CA SER A 887 -26.35 -22.66 42.96
C SER A 887 -26.17 -23.82 43.95
N ASN A 888 -24.91 -24.15 44.26
CA ASN A 888 -24.52 -25.21 45.20
C ASN A 888 -25.02 -26.60 44.75
N GLN A 889 -24.86 -26.91 43.46
CA GLN A 889 -25.24 -28.21 42.90
C GLN A 889 -24.07 -28.87 42.18
N ILE A 890 -23.97 -30.19 42.32
CA ILE A 890 -23.08 -31.04 41.51
C ILE A 890 -23.97 -31.93 40.63
N ARG A 891 -23.72 -31.90 39.32
CA ARG A 891 -24.36 -32.75 38.32
C ARG A 891 -23.28 -33.53 37.59
N LEU A 892 -23.43 -34.85 37.58
CA LEU A 892 -22.53 -35.79 36.93
C LEU A 892 -23.34 -36.56 35.88
N GLY A 893 -23.04 -36.33 34.61
CA GLY A 893 -23.72 -36.93 33.47
C GLY A 893 -24.88 -36.11 32.90
N ASP A 894 -25.55 -36.73 31.94
CA ASP A 894 -26.79 -36.32 31.30
C ASP A 894 -27.92 -37.35 31.58
N ALA A 895 -29.10 -37.15 30.96
CA ALA A 895 -30.24 -38.05 31.13
C ALA A 895 -29.99 -39.50 30.64
N GLY A 896 -28.98 -39.71 29.80
CA GLY A 896 -28.59 -41.01 29.25
C GLY A 896 -27.65 -41.82 30.16
N VAL A 897 -27.19 -41.28 31.30
CA VAL A 897 -26.28 -42.01 32.19
C VAL A 897 -26.96 -43.22 32.84
N MET A 898 -26.35 -44.40 32.66
CA MET A 898 -26.86 -45.67 33.18
C MET A 898 -26.23 -46.10 34.51
N SER A 899 -24.97 -45.71 34.76
CA SER A 899 -24.24 -46.09 35.98
C SER A 899 -23.18 -45.06 36.32
N ILE A 900 -22.96 -44.81 37.62
CA ILE A 900 -21.85 -44.04 38.17
C ILE A 900 -21.10 -44.98 39.11
N GLY A 901 -19.86 -45.36 38.75
CA GLY A 901 -19.11 -46.43 39.42
C GLY A 901 -17.89 -45.95 40.21
N GLY A 902 -17.55 -46.71 41.26
CA GLY A 902 -16.33 -46.58 42.05
C GLY A 902 -16.09 -47.86 42.87
N SER A 903 -14.84 -48.13 43.28
CA SER A 903 -14.50 -49.30 44.11
C SER A 903 -14.92 -49.16 45.57
N VAL A 904 -15.26 -47.93 46.00
CA VAL A 904 -15.74 -47.57 47.34
C VAL A 904 -16.98 -46.68 47.21
N GLY A 905 -17.86 -46.73 48.22
CA GLY A 905 -19.06 -45.88 48.26
C GLY A 905 -18.77 -44.41 48.58
N TRP A 906 -19.80 -43.57 48.43
CA TRP A 906 -19.74 -42.15 48.84
C TRP A 906 -19.61 -42.02 50.36
N THR A 907 -18.65 -41.23 50.82
CA THR A 907 -18.47 -40.93 52.24
C THR A 907 -19.14 -39.61 52.58
N THR A 908 -19.96 -39.59 53.64
CA THR A 908 -20.58 -38.37 54.19
C THR A 908 -19.87 -37.97 55.48
N VAL A 909 -19.59 -36.69 55.67
CA VAL A 909 -18.98 -36.17 56.91
C VAL A 909 -19.95 -36.38 58.08
N SER A 910 -19.52 -37.12 59.10
CA SER A 910 -20.36 -37.49 60.26
C SER A 910 -19.57 -37.48 61.59
N ASP A 911 -18.48 -36.72 61.65
CA ASP A 911 -17.62 -36.59 62.84
C ASP A 911 -18.30 -35.81 63.96
N ALA A 912 -18.19 -36.28 65.21
CA ALA A 912 -18.81 -35.63 66.37
C ALA A 912 -18.32 -34.19 66.59
N ARG A 913 -17.09 -33.86 66.19
CA ARG A 913 -16.52 -32.50 66.29
C ARG A 913 -17.24 -31.46 65.43
N PHE A 914 -17.99 -31.91 64.42
CA PHE A 914 -18.69 -31.05 63.48
C PHE A 914 -20.22 -31.12 63.64
N LYS A 915 -20.72 -31.65 64.77
CA LYS A 915 -22.14 -31.74 65.09
C LYS A 915 -22.47 -30.97 66.37
N THR A 916 -23.56 -30.23 66.34
CA THR A 916 -24.16 -29.55 67.50
C THR A 916 -25.61 -30.01 67.66
N ASP A 917 -26.22 -29.80 68.83
CA ASP A 917 -27.63 -30.12 69.12
C ASP A 917 -28.04 -31.58 68.82
N VAL A 918 -27.15 -32.53 69.11
CA VAL A 918 -27.41 -33.96 68.89
C VAL A 918 -28.53 -34.46 69.81
N LYS A 919 -29.68 -34.82 69.24
CA LYS A 919 -30.87 -35.35 69.92
C LYS A 919 -31.29 -36.70 69.32
N ALA A 920 -32.04 -37.49 70.09
CA ALA A 920 -32.53 -38.82 69.71
C ALA A 920 -34.01 -38.79 69.28
N ASP A 921 -34.39 -37.84 68.44
CA ASP A 921 -35.75 -37.49 68.03
C ASP A 921 -36.11 -37.90 66.60
N VAL A 922 -35.44 -38.93 66.07
CA VAL A 922 -35.77 -39.52 64.75
C VAL A 922 -37.09 -40.28 64.82
N VAL A 923 -37.98 -40.05 63.84
CA VAL A 923 -39.23 -40.82 63.67
C VAL A 923 -38.96 -42.09 62.85
N GLY A 924 -39.32 -43.25 63.40
CA GLY A 924 -39.11 -44.55 62.78
C GLY A 924 -40.36 -45.12 62.09
N LEU A 925 -41.04 -46.02 62.79
CA LEU A 925 -42.06 -46.92 62.28
C LEU A 925 -43.27 -46.17 61.70
N ASP A 926 -43.72 -45.10 62.37
CA ASP A 926 -44.84 -44.27 61.91
C ASP A 926 -44.57 -43.60 60.54
N PHE A 927 -43.34 -43.13 60.32
CA PHE A 927 -42.93 -42.57 59.02
C PHE A 927 -42.79 -43.67 57.96
N ILE A 928 -42.08 -44.75 58.27
CA ILE A 928 -41.80 -45.84 57.32
C ILE A 928 -43.08 -46.52 56.84
N GLN A 929 -44.08 -46.73 57.71
CA GLN A 929 -45.35 -47.36 57.34
C GLN A 929 -46.20 -46.50 56.37
N LYS A 930 -45.99 -45.18 56.34
CA LYS A 930 -46.70 -44.27 55.42
C LYS A 930 -46.03 -44.17 54.05
N LEU A 931 -44.84 -44.76 53.87
CA LEU A 931 -44.16 -44.78 52.58
C LEU A 931 -44.77 -45.81 51.64
N ARG A 932 -44.93 -45.44 50.37
CA ARG A 932 -45.46 -46.31 49.31
C ARG A 932 -44.37 -46.67 48.29
N PRO A 933 -43.78 -47.88 48.35
CA PRO A 933 -42.87 -48.33 47.30
C PRO A 933 -43.60 -48.46 45.96
N VAL A 934 -42.96 -48.02 44.88
CA VAL A 934 -43.51 -48.06 43.52
C VAL A 934 -42.48 -48.57 42.52
N THR A 935 -42.96 -49.08 41.39
CA THR A 935 -42.14 -49.30 40.19
C THR A 935 -42.50 -48.27 39.13
N TYR A 936 -41.51 -47.73 38.41
CA TYR A 936 -41.73 -46.71 37.40
C TYR A 936 -40.73 -46.82 36.24
N ARG A 937 -41.05 -46.18 35.12
CA ARG A 937 -40.13 -45.92 34.01
C ARG A 937 -39.90 -44.42 33.93
N LEU A 938 -38.66 -44.01 33.68
CA LEU A 938 -38.33 -42.60 33.49
C LEU A 938 -38.84 -42.12 32.13
N ASN A 939 -39.22 -40.85 32.06
CA ASN A 939 -39.57 -40.16 30.81
C ASN A 939 -38.46 -39.13 30.50
N PRO A 940 -37.46 -39.48 29.67
CA PRO A 940 -36.37 -38.58 29.30
C PRO A 940 -36.84 -37.32 28.57
N ASP A 941 -37.90 -37.39 27.75
CA ASP A 941 -38.46 -36.23 27.05
C ASP A 941 -38.97 -35.17 28.02
N ALA A 942 -39.67 -35.58 29.07
CA ALA A 942 -40.17 -34.68 30.10
C ALA A 942 -39.01 -34.01 30.87
N ILE A 943 -37.93 -34.76 31.13
CA ILE A 943 -36.72 -34.23 31.77
C ILE A 943 -36.02 -33.23 30.85
N ALA A 944 -35.80 -33.58 29.59
CA ALA A 944 -35.17 -32.72 28.59
C ALA A 944 -35.97 -31.42 28.41
N THR A 945 -37.31 -31.50 28.35
CA THR A 945 -38.22 -30.35 28.27
C THR A 945 -38.09 -29.45 29.50
N HIS A 946 -38.10 -30.03 30.71
CA HIS A 946 -37.98 -29.28 31.96
C HIS A 946 -36.62 -28.57 32.09
N LEU A 947 -35.54 -29.27 31.72
CA LEU A 947 -34.18 -28.72 31.70
C LEU A 947 -33.90 -27.81 30.50
N LYS A 948 -34.87 -27.66 29.58
CA LYS A 948 -34.75 -26.90 28.32
C LYS A 948 -33.54 -27.34 27.50
N THR A 949 -33.31 -28.65 27.42
CA THR A 949 -32.20 -29.24 26.67
C THR A 949 -32.48 -29.09 25.17
N PRO A 950 -31.61 -28.41 24.41
CA PRO A 950 -31.74 -28.30 22.96
C PRO A 950 -31.73 -29.67 22.28
N GLU A 951 -32.55 -29.85 21.24
CA GLU A 951 -32.70 -31.13 20.52
C GLU A 951 -31.37 -31.65 19.95
N ASN A 952 -30.49 -30.75 19.51
CA ASN A 952 -29.17 -31.09 18.97
C ASN A 952 -28.17 -31.62 20.02
N LEU A 953 -28.50 -31.55 21.30
CA LEU A 953 -27.68 -32.05 22.41
C LEU A 953 -28.25 -33.33 23.03
N ARG A 954 -29.42 -33.79 22.58
CA ARG A 954 -30.06 -35.00 23.08
C ARG A 954 -29.42 -36.26 22.49
N LYS A 955 -29.55 -37.38 23.20
CA LYS A 955 -29.02 -38.69 22.80
C LYS A 955 -30.15 -39.71 22.71
N PRO A 956 -30.93 -39.70 21.60
CA PRO A 956 -32.16 -40.47 21.50
C PRO A 956 -31.97 -41.97 21.79
N GLU A 957 -30.88 -42.57 21.30
CA GLU A 957 -30.59 -43.99 21.50
C GLU A 957 -30.34 -44.34 22.98
N SER A 958 -29.54 -43.54 23.69
CA SER A 958 -29.26 -43.77 25.12
C SER A 958 -30.48 -43.46 25.99
N GLU A 959 -31.23 -42.43 25.64
CA GLU A 959 -32.48 -42.06 26.30
C GLU A 959 -33.55 -43.14 26.12
N ALA A 960 -33.66 -43.75 24.92
CA ALA A 960 -34.57 -44.86 24.65
C ALA A 960 -34.24 -46.09 25.53
N LEU A 961 -32.97 -46.47 25.61
CA LEU A 961 -32.52 -47.55 26.49
C LEU A 961 -32.85 -47.27 27.96
N LYS A 962 -32.73 -46.00 28.39
CA LYS A 962 -33.06 -45.60 29.76
C LYS A 962 -34.57 -45.63 30.04
N ALA A 963 -35.39 -45.25 29.06
CA ALA A 963 -36.84 -45.26 29.16
C ALA A 963 -37.42 -46.69 29.27
N GLU A 964 -36.75 -47.69 28.69
CA GLU A 964 -37.18 -49.09 28.77
C GLU A 964 -36.95 -49.73 30.15
N GLN A 965 -35.95 -49.26 30.90
CA GLN A 965 -35.58 -49.81 32.21
C GLN A 965 -36.69 -49.59 33.25
N LEU A 966 -37.20 -50.69 33.80
CA LEU A 966 -38.08 -50.67 34.96
C LEU A 966 -37.27 -50.39 36.24
N GLN A 967 -37.63 -49.35 36.97
CA GLN A 967 -36.98 -48.94 38.20
C GLN A 967 -37.91 -49.13 39.39
N THR A 968 -37.33 -49.27 40.59
CA THR A 968 -38.06 -49.36 41.86
C THR A 968 -37.65 -48.19 42.76
N GLY A 969 -38.58 -47.65 43.53
CA GLY A 969 -38.29 -46.51 44.40
C GLY A 969 -39.53 -45.87 45.01
N PHE A 970 -39.42 -44.58 45.34
CA PHE A 970 -40.50 -43.76 45.91
C PHE A 970 -40.73 -42.49 45.08
N ILE A 971 -41.95 -41.97 45.12
CA ILE A 971 -42.28 -40.64 44.57
C ILE A 971 -41.94 -39.59 45.62
N ALA A 972 -41.06 -38.65 45.29
CA ALA A 972 -40.51 -37.69 46.25
C ALA A 972 -41.58 -36.83 46.95
N GLN A 973 -42.63 -36.42 46.23
CA GLN A 973 -43.75 -35.66 46.77
C GLN A 973 -44.57 -36.48 47.77
N GLU A 974 -44.74 -37.78 47.54
CA GLU A 974 -45.42 -38.69 48.48
C GLU A 974 -44.60 -38.90 49.75
N VAL A 975 -43.27 -39.02 49.62
CA VAL A 975 -42.35 -39.08 50.78
C VAL A 975 -42.45 -37.80 51.61
N GLU A 976 -42.52 -36.63 50.97
CA GLU A 976 -42.68 -35.37 51.69
C GLU A 976 -44.02 -35.30 52.43
N ALA A 977 -45.11 -35.73 51.80
CA ALA A 977 -46.41 -35.81 52.44
C ALA A 977 -46.39 -36.75 53.66
N ALA A 978 -45.75 -37.92 53.55
CA ALA A 978 -45.59 -38.88 54.64
C ALA A 978 -44.74 -38.32 55.79
N ALA A 979 -43.65 -37.61 55.49
CA ALA A 979 -42.80 -36.97 56.47
C ALA A 979 -43.56 -35.89 57.26
N LYS A 980 -44.29 -35.01 56.55
CA LYS A 980 -45.15 -33.97 57.15
C LYS A 980 -46.24 -34.57 58.03
N ALA A 981 -46.92 -35.63 57.57
CA ALA A 981 -47.95 -36.33 58.32
C ALA A 981 -47.43 -37.06 59.57
N SER A 982 -46.12 -37.23 59.70
CA SER A 982 -45.46 -37.85 60.86
C SER A 982 -44.74 -36.81 61.73
N GLY A 983 -44.94 -35.51 61.45
CA GLY A 983 -44.26 -34.41 62.17
C GLY A 983 -42.74 -34.40 61.99
N PHE A 984 -42.22 -35.03 60.93
CA PHE A 984 -40.79 -35.24 60.73
C PHE A 984 -40.25 -34.38 59.58
N GLU A 985 -39.24 -33.55 59.85
CA GLU A 985 -38.52 -32.84 58.81
C GLU A 985 -37.37 -33.68 58.27
N PHE A 986 -37.68 -34.49 57.24
CA PHE A 986 -36.72 -35.45 56.71
C PHE A 986 -35.69 -34.82 55.76
N SER A 987 -34.40 -34.92 56.11
CA SER A 987 -33.25 -34.43 55.34
C SER A 987 -33.01 -35.15 54.01
N GLY A 988 -33.65 -36.30 53.79
CA GLY A 988 -33.53 -37.08 52.57
C GLY A 988 -34.33 -36.56 51.38
N ILE A 989 -35.20 -35.56 51.58
CA ILE A 989 -35.97 -34.93 50.49
C ILE A 989 -35.21 -33.71 50.00
N ASP A 990 -34.85 -33.69 48.73
CA ASP A 990 -34.30 -32.51 48.06
C ASP A 990 -35.44 -31.74 47.40
N ARG A 991 -35.80 -30.61 48.00
CA ARG A 991 -36.94 -29.78 47.57
C ARG A 991 -36.50 -28.84 46.44
N PRO A 992 -37.33 -28.62 45.41
CA PRO A 992 -37.00 -27.68 44.34
C PRO A 992 -36.82 -26.28 44.91
N LYS A 993 -35.66 -25.67 44.64
CA LYS A 993 -35.31 -24.32 45.13
C LYS A 993 -35.95 -23.20 44.28
N ASN A 994 -36.36 -23.54 43.06
CA ASN A 994 -36.98 -22.63 42.10
C ASN A 994 -37.80 -23.42 41.06
N ALA A 995 -38.50 -22.73 40.15
CA ALA A 995 -39.36 -23.36 39.14
C ALA A 995 -38.63 -24.25 38.11
N ASN A 996 -37.30 -24.10 37.95
CA ASN A 996 -36.49 -24.91 37.05
C ASN A 996 -35.87 -26.13 37.77
N ASP A 997 -35.97 -26.21 39.09
CA ASP A 997 -35.50 -27.34 39.88
C ASP A 997 -36.58 -28.43 39.98
N PHE A 998 -36.23 -29.63 40.43
CA PHE A 998 -37.18 -30.74 40.59
C PHE A 998 -36.93 -31.50 41.89
N TYR A 999 -37.95 -32.23 42.36
CA TYR A 999 -37.82 -33.01 43.59
C TYR A 999 -36.83 -34.17 43.41
N GLY A 1000 -35.96 -34.36 44.41
CA GLY A 1000 -35.04 -35.49 44.50
C GLY A 1000 -35.15 -36.24 45.82
N LEU A 1001 -34.68 -37.49 45.85
CA LEU A 1001 -34.57 -38.31 47.06
C LEU A 1001 -33.13 -38.78 47.28
N ARG A 1002 -32.67 -38.69 48.52
CA ARG A 1002 -31.40 -39.23 49.00
C ARG A 1002 -31.66 -40.55 49.69
N TYR A 1003 -31.63 -41.64 48.93
CA TYR A 1003 -31.99 -42.98 49.44
C TYR A 1003 -31.17 -43.43 50.66
N ALA A 1004 -29.90 -43.01 50.78
CA ALA A 1004 -29.07 -43.33 51.95
C ALA A 1004 -29.62 -42.74 53.27
N GLU A 1005 -30.35 -41.63 53.23
CA GLU A 1005 -30.88 -40.98 54.43
C GLU A 1005 -32.05 -41.77 55.04
N PHE A 1006 -32.69 -42.67 54.29
CA PHE A 1006 -33.76 -43.53 54.81
C PHE A 1006 -33.23 -44.60 55.78
N VAL A 1007 -31.93 -44.90 55.76
CA VAL A 1007 -31.33 -45.90 56.64
C VAL A 1007 -31.55 -45.53 58.11
N VAL A 1008 -31.48 -44.25 58.47
CA VAL A 1008 -31.61 -43.81 59.87
C VAL A 1008 -33.05 -43.99 60.39
N PRO A 1009 -34.11 -43.53 59.70
CA PRO A 1009 -35.49 -43.87 60.05
C PRO A 1009 -35.79 -45.39 60.02
N LEU A 1010 -35.21 -46.14 59.07
CA LEU A 1010 -35.37 -47.60 59.02
C LEU A 1010 -34.78 -48.29 60.26
N VAL A 1011 -33.58 -47.88 60.69
CA VAL A 1011 -32.96 -48.38 61.93
C VAL A 1011 -33.87 -48.07 63.13
N LYS A 1012 -34.41 -46.85 63.21
CA LYS A 1012 -35.34 -46.47 64.28
C LYS A 1012 -36.63 -47.29 64.24
N ALA A 1013 -37.20 -47.51 63.07
CA ALA A 1013 -38.40 -48.34 62.88
C ALA A 1013 -38.17 -49.78 63.34
N ILE A 1014 -37.00 -50.37 63.02
CA ILE A 1014 -36.62 -51.71 63.47
C ILE A 1014 -36.49 -51.76 65.00
N GLN A 1015 -35.91 -50.74 65.62
CA GLN A 1015 -35.81 -50.65 67.08
C GLN A 1015 -37.20 -50.58 67.75
N GLU A 1016 -38.10 -49.76 67.22
CA GLU A 1016 -39.49 -49.64 67.70
C GLU A 1016 -40.26 -50.95 67.50
N GLN A 1017 -40.11 -51.59 66.34
CA GLN A 1017 -40.73 -52.87 66.04
C GLN A 1017 -40.19 -53.98 66.97
N GLN A 1018 -38.89 -53.99 67.28
CA GLN A 1018 -38.32 -54.93 68.25
C GLN A 1018 -38.91 -54.73 69.65
N GLN A 1019 -39.12 -53.48 70.09
CA GLN A 1019 -39.80 -53.21 71.37
C GLN A 1019 -41.24 -53.74 71.39
N ILE A 1020 -41.99 -53.58 70.29
CA ILE A 1020 -43.33 -54.15 70.16
C ILE A 1020 -43.27 -55.68 70.26
N ILE A 1021 -42.33 -56.32 69.56
CA ILE A 1021 -42.15 -57.78 69.59
C ILE A 1021 -41.83 -58.27 71.00
N GLU A 1022 -40.90 -57.64 71.72
CA GLU A 1022 -40.57 -58.02 73.10
C GLU A 1022 -41.78 -57.82 74.04
N THR A 1023 -42.54 -56.75 73.84
CA THR A 1023 -43.77 -56.49 74.61
C THR A 1023 -44.83 -57.56 74.34
N GLU A 1024 -45.06 -57.93 73.09
CA GLU A 1024 -46.02 -58.98 72.71
C GLU A 1024 -45.56 -60.36 73.18
N LYS A 1025 -44.25 -60.68 73.12
CA LYS A 1025 -43.70 -61.91 73.72
C LYS A 1025 -43.95 -61.97 75.22
N ALA A 1026 -43.73 -60.87 75.94
CA ALA A 1026 -44.00 -60.82 77.38
C ALA A 1026 -45.49 -61.02 77.69
N LYS A 1027 -46.39 -60.43 76.89
CA LYS A 1027 -47.84 -60.69 77.01
C LYS A 1027 -48.19 -62.15 76.72
N ASN A 1028 -47.62 -62.74 75.67
CA ASN A 1028 -47.84 -64.14 75.32
C ASN A 1028 -47.34 -65.07 76.41
N ALA A 1029 -46.17 -64.81 77.02
CA ALA A 1029 -45.68 -65.60 78.15
C ALA A 1029 -46.66 -65.55 79.35
N VAL A 1030 -47.23 -64.38 79.65
CA VAL A 1030 -48.27 -64.25 80.69
C VAL A 1030 -49.56 -64.99 80.30
N LEU A 1031 -49.95 -64.96 79.03
CA LEU A 1031 -51.12 -65.69 78.53
C LEU A 1031 -50.90 -67.21 78.56
N GLU A 1032 -49.74 -67.69 78.15
CA GLU A 1032 -49.34 -69.11 78.21
C GLU A 1032 -49.34 -69.60 79.66
N GLN A 1033 -48.82 -68.80 80.61
CA GLN A 1033 -48.90 -69.12 82.03
C GLN A 1033 -50.35 -69.24 82.51
N LYS A 1034 -51.22 -68.29 82.13
CA LYS A 1034 -52.65 -68.35 82.48
C LYS A 1034 -53.35 -69.57 81.87
N VAL A 1035 -53.02 -69.95 80.65
CA VAL A 1035 -53.56 -71.14 79.99
C VAL A 1035 -53.10 -72.41 80.71
N SER A 1036 -51.81 -72.51 81.05
CA SER A 1036 -51.27 -73.62 81.83
C SER A 1036 -51.95 -73.74 83.20
N ASP A 1037 -52.13 -72.62 83.92
CA ASP A 1037 -52.84 -72.59 85.21
C ASP A 1037 -54.32 -73.05 85.06
N MET A 1038 -54.98 -72.69 83.96
CA MET A 1038 -56.35 -73.15 83.65
C MET A 1038 -56.40 -74.64 83.30
N GLU A 1039 -55.45 -75.16 82.53
CA GLU A 1039 -55.34 -76.60 82.21
C GLU A 1039 -55.13 -77.44 83.48
N VAL A 1040 -54.26 -77.00 84.39
CA VAL A 1040 -54.05 -77.66 85.70
C VAL A 1040 -55.35 -77.66 86.52
N ARG A 1041 -56.08 -76.54 86.53
CA ARG A 1041 -57.39 -76.46 87.21
C ARG A 1041 -58.44 -77.35 86.55
N LEU A 1042 -58.45 -77.46 85.23
CA LEU A 1042 -59.36 -78.33 84.48
C LEU A 1042 -59.07 -79.80 84.77
N GLN A 1043 -57.80 -80.22 84.74
CA GLN A 1043 -57.38 -81.57 85.12
C GLN A 1043 -57.75 -81.91 86.57
N ALA A 1044 -57.61 -80.95 87.49
CA ALA A 1044 -58.04 -81.13 88.89
C ALA A 1044 -59.57 -81.27 89.04
N ILE A 1045 -60.36 -80.62 88.18
CA ILE A 1045 -61.81 -80.78 88.12
C ILE A 1045 -62.19 -82.12 87.47
N GLU A 1046 -61.57 -82.50 86.36
CA GLU A 1046 -61.79 -83.80 85.70
C GLU A 1046 -61.42 -84.98 86.63
N ALA A 1047 -60.35 -84.87 87.41
CA ALA A 1047 -59.97 -85.84 88.42
C ALA A 1047 -61.01 -85.97 89.55
N LYS A 1048 -61.72 -84.88 89.88
CA LYS A 1048 -62.84 -84.88 90.86
C LYS A 1048 -64.16 -85.39 90.30
N ILE A 1049 -64.29 -85.54 88.98
CA ILE A 1049 -65.50 -86.06 88.31
C ILE A 1049 -65.37 -87.57 88.01
N LYS A 1050 -64.14 -88.11 87.98
CA LYS A 1050 -63.86 -89.54 87.72
C LYS A 1050 -63.63 -90.42 88.97
N GLY A 1051 -63.63 -89.84 90.16
CA GLY A 1051 -63.69 -90.57 91.44
C GLY A 1051 -64.95 -90.20 92.19
#